data_AF-A0A9R1RAW1-F1
#
_entry.id   AF-A0A9R1RAW1-F1
#
_cell.length_a   1.000
_cell.length_b   1.000
_cell.length_c   1.000
_cell.angle_alpha   90.00
_cell.angle_beta   90.00
_cell.angle_gamma   90.00
#
_symmetry.space_group_name_H-M   'P 1'
#
loop_
_entity.id
_entity.type
_entity.pdbx_description
1 polymer ?
#
loop_
_entity_poly.entity_id
_entity_poly.type
_entity_poly.pdbx_seq_one_letter_code
_entity_poly.pdbx_strand_id
1 'polypeptide(L)'
;MADAISAAGSCLQPLCECLDGTGMLDAAAREVASFLHLKSNWADLDKAKKLLLAVETTVRARVTAEVDKLNICDPQVQVWLRRIEELQLDAIDEDYSQLRKYSCLGQCTIHAHRRASIGRHVLEALDEANKLIEEGRRFKKFGFKPLPKIVDPLPQIETFGLETMLSQLHDLFEKGDSNIIGVWGQGGVGKTTLLHVFNNDLEKKAHDYQVVIFIEVSNSETLNIVEIQQTISERLNLPWNDAEPIAKRARFLIKALARKRFVILLDDVRKKFRLEDVGIPTPDTKSQSKLILTSRYQEVCFQMNAQRSLIKMQILGNDASWELFLSKLSKEASAAVESLGSQNTSREHAMAIARSCGGLPLALNVIGTAVAGLEEGEWKSAVDAIDTNMENIDGVDEMFGRLKYSYDRLTTTQQQCFLYCTLFPEYGSISKEQLVDYWLAEGLLLHDRENGYLIFRSLVSACLLQASGSMSSKVKMHHVIRQLGLWLVNKSDTKFLVQPGMALDNAPSAGEWNEATRISIMSNNITELSFSPKCKNVTTLLMQNNPNLNKMSYGFFRTMSSLKVLDLSHTAITSLPECDALVALEHLNLSHTHIMRLPERLWLLKELRHLDLSVTVALEDTMNNCSKLHKLKVLNLFRSHYGIRDVDNLNLDSLKELLFLGITIYAEDVLKKLNMPRPLAKSTHRLNLKYCADMQSIKISDLSHMEHLEELYVESCYDLNTVVADAELTTSQLQFLTLSVLPSLESVLVAPMSHNFQYIRKLIISHCPKLLNITWVRGLQLLERLVISHCDGVLEIVEDEEQCGEQMKMQDHASDEQEDHAMIETSRNDTGQSDFPKLRLIVLTGLKKLRSICKAREFPCLETLRVEDCPNLRSIPLSCTHNYGKLKQICGSVEWWEKLQWENKEEVACLNSKYFIPI
;
A
#
# COMPACT_ATOMS: atom_id res chain seq x y z
N MET A 1 63.66 74.10 -28.39
CA MET A 1 63.23 73.21 -27.28
C MET A 1 64.04 71.92 -27.26
N ALA A 2 64.43 71.35 -28.41
CA ALA A 2 65.44 70.30 -28.50
C ALA A 2 66.83 70.74 -27.97
N ASP A 3 67.24 71.99 -28.25
CA ASP A 3 68.55 72.50 -27.78
C ASP A 3 68.61 72.80 -26.27
N ALA A 4 67.46 73.03 -25.62
CA ALA A 4 67.40 73.26 -24.16
C ALA A 4 67.43 71.95 -23.35
N ILE A 5 67.05 70.83 -23.97
CA ILE A 5 67.10 69.49 -23.35
C ILE A 5 68.54 68.94 -23.45
N SER A 6 69.28 69.28 -24.52
CA SER A 6 70.70 68.96 -24.65
C SER A 6 71.57 69.62 -23.57
N ALA A 7 71.21 70.82 -23.11
CA ALA A 7 71.96 71.57 -22.10
C ALA A 7 71.75 71.05 -20.66
N ALA A 8 70.63 70.37 -20.37
CA ALA A 8 70.39 69.75 -19.07
C ALA A 8 71.13 68.41 -18.91
N GLY A 9 71.36 67.69 -20.02
CA GLY A 9 72.13 66.44 -20.03
C GLY A 9 73.61 66.62 -19.72
N SER A 10 74.22 67.72 -20.17
CA SER A 10 75.64 68.02 -19.91
C SER A 10 75.95 68.43 -18.46
N CYS A 11 74.95 68.86 -17.69
CA CYS A 11 75.14 69.27 -16.29
C CYS A 11 74.99 68.13 -15.27
N LEU A 12 74.44 66.97 -15.66
CA LEU A 12 74.24 65.80 -14.78
C LEU A 12 75.30 64.70 -14.99
N GLN A 13 76.11 64.81 -16.04
CA GLN A 13 77.16 63.86 -16.39
C GLN A 13 78.24 63.68 -15.30
N PRO A 14 78.70 64.74 -14.58
CA PRO A 14 79.68 64.58 -13.50
C PRO A 14 79.10 63.93 -12.23
N LEU A 15 77.77 63.99 -12.03
CA LEU A 15 77.08 63.35 -10.91
C LEU A 15 76.91 61.84 -11.11
N CYS A 16 76.82 61.39 -12.37
CA CYS A 16 76.77 59.97 -12.72
C CYS A 16 78.13 59.28 -12.51
N GLU A 17 79.24 59.93 -12.91
CA GLU A 17 80.60 59.37 -12.74
C GLU A 17 81.03 59.23 -11.26
N CYS A 18 80.48 60.06 -10.36
CA CYS A 18 80.78 60.00 -8.92
C CYS A 18 79.98 58.91 -8.17
N LEU A 19 78.90 58.37 -8.77
CA LEU A 19 78.01 57.38 -8.15
C LEU A 19 78.26 55.93 -8.63
N ASP A 20 79.19 55.73 -9.58
CA ASP A 20 79.56 54.43 -10.13
C ASP A 20 80.22 53.46 -9.11
N GLY A 21 80.60 53.95 -7.92
CA GLY A 21 81.32 53.18 -6.90
C GLY A 21 80.48 52.40 -5.87
N THR A 22 79.15 52.55 -5.81
CA THR A 22 78.34 52.05 -4.67
C THR A 22 77.13 51.17 -5.02
N GLY A 23 76.92 50.80 -6.29
CA GLY A 23 75.73 50.01 -6.69
C GLY A 23 74.40 50.77 -6.60
N MET A 24 74.44 52.08 -6.37
CA MET A 24 73.27 52.99 -6.33
C MET A 24 72.80 53.46 -7.72
N LEU A 25 73.44 53.00 -8.80
CA LEU A 25 73.20 53.47 -10.17
C LEU A 25 71.82 53.15 -10.72
N ASP A 26 71.31 51.94 -10.52
CA ASP A 26 70.07 51.51 -11.19
C ASP A 26 68.84 52.30 -10.71
N ALA A 27 68.76 52.59 -9.41
CA ALA A 27 67.66 53.34 -8.82
C ALA A 27 67.73 54.83 -9.19
N ALA A 28 68.92 55.44 -9.11
CA ALA A 28 69.12 56.84 -9.45
C ALA A 28 68.97 57.08 -10.97
N ALA A 29 69.48 56.17 -11.81
CA ALA A 29 69.30 56.23 -13.26
C ALA A 29 67.83 56.03 -13.67
N ARG A 30 67.08 55.14 -13.00
CA ARG A 30 65.62 55.01 -13.21
C ARG A 30 64.87 56.26 -12.78
N GLU A 31 65.24 56.93 -11.69
CA GLU A 31 64.61 58.19 -11.29
C GLU A 31 64.88 59.33 -12.28
N VAL A 32 66.11 59.44 -12.78
CA VAL A 32 66.47 60.44 -13.80
C VAL A 32 65.78 60.13 -15.13
N ALA A 33 65.73 58.85 -15.54
CA ALA A 33 65.03 58.42 -16.75
C ALA A 33 63.51 58.61 -16.67
N SER A 34 62.90 58.35 -15.50
CA SER A 34 61.46 58.54 -15.28
C SER A 34 61.03 60.00 -15.39
N PHE A 35 61.90 60.92 -14.97
CA PHE A 35 61.68 62.35 -15.04
C PHE A 35 61.92 62.94 -16.45
N LEU A 36 63.01 62.53 -17.11
CA LEU A 36 63.43 63.03 -18.43
C LEU A 36 62.58 62.44 -19.57
N HIS A 37 62.29 61.14 -19.53
CA HIS A 37 61.59 60.42 -20.60
C HIS A 37 60.09 60.25 -20.36
N LEU A 38 59.50 60.93 -19.38
CA LEU A 38 58.07 60.83 -19.04
C LEU A 38 57.11 60.90 -20.25
N LYS A 39 57.43 61.71 -21.28
CA LYS A 39 56.62 61.78 -22.50
C LYS A 39 56.70 60.52 -23.37
N SER A 40 57.89 59.91 -23.46
CA SER A 40 58.09 58.64 -24.18
C SER A 40 57.47 57.48 -23.39
N ASN A 41 57.77 57.41 -22.08
CA ASN A 41 57.26 56.35 -21.20
C ASN A 41 55.73 56.36 -21.13
N TRP A 42 55.10 57.54 -21.17
CA TRP A 42 53.63 57.63 -21.24
C TRP A 42 53.09 57.15 -22.60
N ALA A 43 53.78 57.43 -23.72
CA ALA A 43 53.38 56.90 -25.02
C ALA A 43 53.51 55.37 -25.10
N ASP A 44 54.55 54.82 -24.47
CA ASP A 44 54.75 53.38 -24.32
C ASP A 44 53.70 52.76 -23.38
N LEU A 45 53.35 53.44 -22.29
CA LEU A 45 52.26 53.05 -21.39
C LEU A 45 50.91 53.09 -22.11
N ASP A 46 50.59 54.12 -22.89
CA ASP A 46 49.34 54.18 -23.68
C ASP A 46 49.23 53.01 -24.67
N LYS A 47 50.35 52.61 -25.28
CA LYS A 47 50.41 51.43 -26.14
C LYS A 47 50.24 50.13 -25.33
N ALA A 48 50.93 50.01 -24.20
CA ALA A 48 50.81 48.86 -23.30
C ALA A 48 49.39 48.72 -22.75
N LYS A 49 48.72 49.82 -22.38
CA LYS A 49 47.31 49.85 -21.96
C LYS A 49 46.38 49.22 -23.01
N LYS A 50 46.52 49.63 -24.27
CA LYS A 50 45.72 49.07 -25.38
C LYS A 50 45.96 47.58 -25.57
N LEU A 51 47.22 47.14 -25.46
CA LEU A 51 47.58 45.72 -25.57
C LEU A 51 47.09 44.90 -24.37
N LEU A 52 47.22 45.44 -23.16
CA LEU A 52 46.74 44.81 -21.93
C LEU A 52 45.23 44.67 -21.96
N LEU A 53 44.48 45.70 -22.39
CA LEU A 53 43.04 45.63 -22.57
C LEU A 53 42.62 44.54 -23.56
N ALA A 54 43.34 44.38 -24.67
CA ALA A 54 43.06 43.32 -25.65
C ALA A 54 43.32 41.91 -25.07
N VAL A 55 44.41 41.73 -24.31
CA VAL A 55 44.73 40.48 -23.62
C VAL A 55 43.70 40.20 -22.52
N GLU A 56 43.36 41.18 -21.71
CA GLU A 56 42.32 41.10 -20.67
C GLU A 56 40.99 40.71 -21.27
N THR A 57 40.56 41.36 -22.35
CA THR A 57 39.31 41.03 -23.05
C THR A 57 39.31 39.57 -23.50
N THR A 58 40.44 39.09 -24.04
CA THR A 58 40.58 37.69 -24.48
C THR A 58 40.54 36.72 -23.30
N VAL A 59 41.24 37.02 -22.20
CA VAL A 59 41.27 36.20 -20.99
C VAL A 59 39.90 36.19 -20.33
N ARG A 60 39.23 37.34 -20.18
CA ARG A 60 37.87 37.46 -19.65
C ARG A 60 36.89 36.68 -20.50
N ALA A 61 36.95 36.76 -21.84
CA ALA A 61 36.09 35.97 -22.71
C ALA A 61 36.28 34.44 -22.51
N ARG A 62 37.52 33.99 -22.29
CA ARG A 62 37.79 32.57 -21.98
C ARG A 62 37.30 32.17 -20.59
N VAL A 63 37.43 33.04 -19.59
CA VAL A 63 36.86 32.82 -18.26
C VAL A 63 35.34 32.77 -18.34
N THR A 64 34.70 33.69 -19.07
CA THR A 64 33.24 33.66 -19.32
C THR A 64 32.83 32.35 -19.97
N ALA A 65 33.54 31.88 -21.00
CA ALA A 65 33.25 30.59 -21.63
C ALA A 65 33.41 29.37 -20.69
N GLU A 66 34.23 29.47 -19.64
CA GLU A 66 34.33 28.45 -18.60
C GLU A 66 33.21 28.59 -17.56
N VAL A 67 32.83 29.81 -17.19
CA VAL A 67 31.70 30.09 -16.28
C VAL A 67 30.37 29.68 -16.92
N ASP A 68 30.21 29.89 -18.23
CA ASP A 68 29.05 29.42 -19.01
C ASP A 68 28.93 27.89 -18.99
N LYS A 69 30.04 27.18 -18.76
CA LYS A 69 30.09 25.73 -18.53
C LYS A 69 30.03 25.35 -17.05
N LEU A 70 29.68 26.29 -16.17
CA LEU A 70 29.61 26.14 -14.71
C LEU A 70 30.95 25.78 -14.04
N ASN A 71 32.08 26.09 -14.69
CA ASN A 71 33.39 25.95 -14.08
C ASN A 71 33.76 27.19 -13.26
N ILE A 72 34.64 27.01 -12.28
CA ILE A 72 35.19 28.09 -11.47
C ILE A 72 36.45 28.63 -12.15
N CYS A 73 36.62 29.95 -12.16
CA CYS A 73 37.83 30.61 -12.67
C CYS A 73 39.09 30.06 -11.99
N ASP A 74 40.15 29.84 -12.78
CA ASP A 74 41.43 29.40 -12.23
C ASP A 74 41.99 30.45 -11.26
N PRO A 75 42.45 30.08 -10.04
CA PRO A 75 42.91 31.04 -9.05
C PRO A 75 44.04 31.94 -9.56
N GLN A 76 44.91 31.45 -10.45
CA GLN A 76 45.99 32.26 -11.03
C GLN A 76 45.44 33.34 -11.95
N VAL A 77 44.42 33.02 -12.75
CA VAL A 77 43.74 33.97 -13.63
C VAL A 77 42.95 34.98 -12.80
N GLN A 78 42.31 34.55 -11.72
CA GLN A 78 41.59 35.44 -10.81
C GLN A 78 42.51 36.48 -10.14
N VAL A 79 43.69 36.05 -9.67
CA VAL A 79 44.71 36.96 -9.11
C VAL A 79 45.22 37.93 -10.19
N TRP A 80 45.41 37.44 -11.41
CA TRP A 80 45.86 38.27 -12.54
C TRP A 80 44.84 39.36 -12.91
N LEU A 81 43.55 39.02 -12.97
CA LEU A 81 42.48 40.01 -13.21
C LEU A 81 42.43 41.08 -12.11
N ARG A 82 42.61 40.67 -10.85
CA ARG A 82 42.67 41.61 -9.72
C ARG A 82 43.86 42.57 -9.83
N ARG A 83 45.05 42.08 -10.21
CA ARG A 83 46.24 42.92 -10.43
C ARG A 83 46.04 43.97 -11.51
N ILE A 84 45.24 43.70 -12.54
CA ILE A 84 44.88 44.69 -13.57
C ILE A 84 43.99 45.78 -12.96
N GLU A 85 43.00 45.40 -12.15
CA GLU A 85 42.11 46.35 -11.48
C GLU A 85 42.88 47.24 -10.47
N GLU A 86 43.90 46.69 -9.80
CA GLU A 86 44.77 47.39 -8.85
C GLU A 86 45.73 48.39 -9.52
N LEU A 87 46.00 48.30 -10.83
CA LEU A 87 46.89 49.22 -11.55
C LEU A 87 46.34 50.65 -11.67
N GLN A 88 45.04 50.87 -11.43
CA GLN A 88 44.37 52.18 -11.42
C GLN A 88 44.79 53.09 -12.59
N LEU A 89 44.82 52.54 -13.80
CA LEU A 89 45.34 53.20 -15.00
C LEU A 89 44.65 54.54 -15.31
N ASP A 90 43.39 54.70 -14.90
CA ASP A 90 42.60 55.92 -15.05
C ASP A 90 43.10 57.07 -14.15
N ALA A 91 43.51 56.76 -12.91
CA ALA A 91 44.08 57.75 -12.00
C ALA A 91 45.42 58.30 -12.53
N ILE A 92 46.22 57.43 -13.16
CA ILE A 92 47.48 57.81 -13.82
C ILE A 92 47.21 58.70 -15.05
N ASP A 93 46.13 58.44 -15.80
CA ASP A 93 45.73 59.29 -16.93
C ASP A 93 45.24 60.68 -16.47
N GLU A 94 44.46 60.74 -15.39
CA GLU A 94 44.05 62.00 -14.79
C GLU A 94 45.24 62.82 -14.31
N ASP A 95 46.16 62.21 -13.54
CA ASP A 95 47.37 62.85 -13.05
C ASP A 95 48.27 63.36 -14.18
N TYR A 96 48.46 62.56 -15.23
CA TYR A 96 49.24 62.97 -16.40
C TYR A 96 48.55 64.09 -17.20
N SER A 97 47.22 64.03 -17.37
CA SER A 97 46.44 65.05 -18.06
C SER A 97 46.46 66.38 -17.32
N GLN A 98 46.39 66.35 -15.98
CA GLN A 98 46.56 67.53 -15.12
C GLN A 98 47.97 68.11 -15.30
N LEU A 99 49.01 67.27 -15.29
CA LEU A 99 50.40 67.70 -15.51
C LEU A 99 50.60 68.38 -16.88
N ARG A 100 49.87 67.93 -17.92
CA ARG A 100 49.91 68.49 -19.27
C ARG A 100 49.25 69.87 -19.37
N LYS A 101 48.21 70.15 -18.57
CA LYS A 101 47.53 71.47 -18.52
C LYS A 101 48.46 72.59 -18.02
N TYR A 102 49.46 72.26 -17.22
CA TYR A 102 50.45 73.22 -16.70
C TYR A 102 51.66 73.45 -17.62
N SER A 103 51.70 72.82 -18.81
CA SER A 103 52.88 72.83 -19.69
C SER A 103 53.03 74.07 -20.60
N CYS A 104 52.10 75.03 -20.56
CA CYS A 104 52.07 76.18 -21.46
C CYS A 104 52.56 77.53 -20.87
N LEU A 105 53.02 77.59 -19.62
CA LEU A 105 53.58 78.82 -19.02
C LEU A 105 54.91 78.51 -18.35
N GLY A 106 55.98 79.17 -18.79
CA GLY A 106 57.36 78.89 -18.38
C GLY A 106 57.66 79.10 -16.89
N GLN A 107 57.43 78.07 -16.07
CA GLN A 107 57.89 77.98 -14.68
C GLN A 107 58.49 76.59 -14.41
N CYS A 108 59.80 76.45 -14.67
CA CYS A 108 60.61 75.30 -14.31
C CYS A 108 61.07 75.46 -12.85
N THR A 109 60.42 74.76 -11.91
CA THR A 109 60.94 74.26 -10.61
C THR A 109 59.79 73.82 -9.67
N ILE A 110 58.64 74.51 -9.70
CA ILE A 110 57.51 74.28 -8.76
C ILE A 110 56.81 72.92 -8.96
N HIS A 111 56.91 72.32 -10.16
CA HIS A 111 56.28 71.02 -10.46
C HIS A 111 57.28 69.88 -10.69
N ALA A 112 58.58 70.09 -10.41
CA ALA A 112 59.60 69.05 -10.61
C ALA A 112 59.32 67.81 -9.75
N HIS A 113 58.96 68.01 -8.47
CA HIS A 113 58.60 66.90 -7.58
C HIS A 113 57.36 66.12 -8.07
N ARG A 114 56.31 66.83 -8.51
CA ARG A 114 55.08 66.20 -9.04
C ARG A 114 55.34 65.45 -10.35
N ARG A 115 56.20 66.00 -11.22
CA ARG A 115 56.64 65.35 -12.45
C ARG A 115 57.48 64.10 -12.19
N ALA A 116 58.40 64.13 -11.21
CA ALA A 116 59.17 62.97 -10.81
C ALA A 116 58.27 61.88 -10.21
N SER A 117 57.29 62.26 -9.38
CA SER A 117 56.30 61.33 -8.82
C SER A 117 55.46 60.65 -9.90
N ILE A 118 54.88 61.43 -10.83
CA ILE A 118 54.09 60.89 -11.94
C ILE A 118 54.97 60.08 -12.89
N GLY A 119 56.22 60.51 -13.12
CA GLY A 119 57.21 59.77 -13.89
C GLY A 119 57.49 58.37 -13.33
N ARG A 120 57.65 58.25 -12.01
CA ARG A 120 57.80 56.96 -11.32
C ARG A 120 56.55 56.09 -11.47
N HIS A 121 55.36 56.62 -11.17
CA HIS A 121 54.12 55.85 -11.31
C HIS A 121 53.88 55.36 -12.74
N VAL A 122 54.17 56.18 -13.76
CA VAL A 122 54.04 55.79 -15.18
C VAL A 122 54.99 54.66 -15.55
N LEU A 123 56.23 54.66 -15.05
CA LEU A 123 57.21 53.60 -15.30
C LEU A 123 56.84 52.30 -14.57
N GLU A 124 56.46 52.39 -13.30
CA GLU A 124 56.02 51.24 -12.50
C GLU A 124 54.78 50.59 -13.13
N ALA A 125 53.81 51.40 -13.56
CA ALA A 125 52.63 50.90 -14.26
C ALA A 125 52.97 50.31 -15.64
N LEU A 126 53.96 50.86 -16.35
CA LEU A 126 54.41 50.32 -17.65
C LEU A 126 55.09 48.95 -17.48
N ASP A 127 55.98 48.81 -16.50
CA ASP A 127 56.67 47.55 -16.21
C ASP A 127 55.67 46.47 -15.79
N GLU A 128 54.74 46.80 -14.88
CA GLU A 128 53.72 45.87 -14.43
C GLU A 128 52.71 45.55 -15.55
N ALA A 129 52.30 46.52 -16.39
CA ALA A 129 51.44 46.25 -17.54
C ALA A 129 52.11 45.30 -18.55
N ASN A 130 53.39 45.48 -18.85
CA ASN A 130 54.13 44.57 -19.74
C ASN A 130 54.23 43.15 -19.15
N LYS A 131 54.47 43.05 -17.83
CA LYS A 131 54.49 41.77 -17.12
C LYS A 131 53.12 41.08 -17.17
N LEU A 132 52.03 41.80 -16.92
CA LEU A 132 50.67 41.26 -17.00
C LEU A 132 50.30 40.84 -18.43
N ILE A 133 50.73 41.58 -19.45
CA ILE A 133 50.56 41.16 -20.86
C ILE A 133 51.22 39.81 -21.13
N GLU A 134 52.45 39.61 -20.67
CA GLU A 134 53.15 38.32 -20.83
C GLU A 134 52.46 37.19 -20.07
N GLU A 135 52.10 37.41 -18.81
CA GLU A 135 51.39 36.44 -17.98
C GLU A 135 50.06 36.02 -18.63
N GLY A 136 49.25 36.99 -19.05
CA GLY A 136 47.94 36.76 -19.67
C GLY A 136 48.01 35.92 -20.95
N ARG A 137 49.07 36.08 -21.76
CA ARG A 137 49.31 35.30 -22.98
C ARG A 137 49.74 33.86 -22.71
N ARG A 138 50.27 33.56 -21.53
CA ARG A 138 50.80 32.22 -21.19
C ARG A 138 49.74 31.29 -20.60
N PHE A 139 48.57 31.80 -20.18
CA PHE A 139 47.51 30.96 -19.62
C PHE A 139 47.01 29.91 -20.62
N LYS A 140 46.99 28.65 -20.17
CA LYS A 140 46.43 27.50 -20.92
C LYS A 140 45.17 26.92 -20.28
N LYS A 141 44.97 27.19 -18.99
CA LYS A 141 43.83 26.73 -18.20
C LYS A 141 43.16 27.96 -17.59
N PHE A 142 41.85 28.07 -17.78
CA PHE A 142 41.06 29.26 -17.42
C PHE A 142 39.98 28.94 -16.38
N GLY A 143 39.66 27.66 -16.18
CA GLY A 143 38.76 27.21 -15.14
C GLY A 143 38.93 25.74 -14.78
N PHE A 144 38.21 25.31 -13.75
CA PHE A 144 38.14 23.91 -13.30
C PHE A 144 36.71 23.57 -12.86
N LYS A 145 36.33 22.29 -13.02
CA LYS A 145 35.06 21.79 -12.49
C LYS A 145 35.07 21.88 -10.96
N PRO A 146 34.03 22.45 -10.32
CA PRO A 146 33.91 22.45 -8.88
C PRO A 146 33.90 21.02 -8.33
N LEU A 147 34.34 20.85 -7.08
CA LEU A 147 34.16 19.58 -6.38
C LEU A 147 32.65 19.27 -6.28
N PRO A 148 32.22 18.03 -6.57
CA PRO A 148 30.83 17.66 -6.41
C PRO A 148 30.38 17.91 -4.96
N LYS A 149 29.23 18.55 -4.79
CA LYS A 149 28.58 18.63 -3.47
C LYS A 149 28.28 17.21 -2.96
N ILE A 150 28.16 17.06 -1.64
CA ILE A 150 27.77 15.77 -1.04
C ILE A 150 26.38 15.36 -1.55
N VAL A 151 25.44 16.30 -1.58
CA VAL A 151 24.09 16.12 -2.12
C VAL A 151 23.89 17.05 -3.31
N ASP A 152 23.25 16.54 -4.36
CA ASP A 152 22.76 17.36 -5.46
C ASP A 152 21.26 17.58 -5.23
N PRO A 153 20.80 18.83 -5.00
CA PRO A 153 19.41 19.08 -4.64
C PRO A 153 18.49 18.77 -5.83
N LEU A 154 17.45 17.98 -5.55
CA LEU A 154 16.37 17.69 -6.49
C LEU A 154 15.28 18.76 -6.41
N PRO A 155 14.42 18.92 -7.44
CA PRO A 155 13.34 19.91 -7.44
C PRO A 155 12.51 19.84 -6.16
N GLN A 156 12.20 21.00 -5.56
CA GLN A 156 11.30 21.07 -4.42
C GLN A 156 9.89 20.74 -4.88
N ILE A 157 9.28 19.74 -4.24
CA ILE A 157 7.93 19.29 -4.51
C ILE A 157 7.14 19.55 -3.22
N GLU A 158 5.99 20.20 -3.34
CA GLU A 158 5.06 20.32 -2.23
C GLU A 158 4.52 18.94 -1.85
N THR A 159 4.60 18.58 -0.57
CA THR A 159 4.30 17.24 -0.09
C THR A 159 3.27 17.25 1.01
N PHE A 160 2.38 16.26 1.00
CA PHE A 160 1.28 16.12 1.95
C PHE A 160 1.32 14.69 2.52
N GLY A 161 1.23 14.54 3.84
CA GLY A 161 1.08 13.23 4.48
C GLY A 161 2.29 12.30 4.37
N LEU A 162 3.49 12.81 4.06
CA LEU A 162 4.72 12.01 3.93
C LEU A 162 5.53 11.94 5.23
N GLU A 163 5.15 12.68 6.26
CA GLU A 163 5.94 12.91 7.48
C GLU A 163 6.27 11.60 8.18
N THR A 164 5.29 10.70 8.31
CA THR A 164 5.49 9.38 8.93
C THR A 164 6.44 8.50 8.13
N MET A 165 6.30 8.47 6.80
CA MET A 165 7.15 7.65 5.92
C MET A 165 8.59 8.19 5.88
N LEU A 166 8.75 9.51 5.85
CA LEU A 166 10.06 10.18 5.96
C LEU A 166 10.71 9.86 7.29
N SER A 167 9.98 9.95 8.41
CA SER A 167 10.50 9.60 9.73
C SER A 167 10.97 8.14 9.78
N GLN A 168 10.17 7.20 9.27
CA GLN A 168 10.56 5.79 9.21
C GLN A 168 11.79 5.55 8.34
N LEU A 169 11.91 6.27 7.22
CA LEU A 169 13.07 6.17 6.35
C LEU A 169 14.32 6.74 7.02
N HIS A 170 14.21 7.88 7.71
CA HIS A 170 15.28 8.43 8.54
C HIS A 170 15.71 7.46 9.65
N ASP A 171 14.76 6.87 10.39
CA ASP A 171 15.04 5.90 11.44
C ASP A 171 15.80 4.67 10.92
N LEU A 172 15.40 4.12 9.78
CA LEU A 172 16.08 2.98 9.15
C LEU A 172 17.44 3.38 8.56
N PHE A 173 17.56 4.61 8.07
CA PHE A 173 18.81 5.13 7.54
C PHE A 173 19.86 5.28 8.63
N GLU A 174 19.47 5.78 9.81
CA GLU A 174 20.34 5.97 10.97
C GLU A 174 20.68 4.65 11.67
N LYS A 175 19.75 3.68 11.72
CA LYS A 175 20.02 2.35 12.27
C LYS A 175 21.09 1.63 11.44
N GLY A 176 22.13 1.12 12.11
CA GLY A 176 23.25 0.41 11.50
C GLY A 176 22.96 -1.03 11.07
N ASP A 177 21.73 -1.51 11.29
CA ASP A 177 21.38 -2.94 11.18
C ASP A 177 21.20 -3.43 9.73
N SER A 178 20.95 -2.52 8.79
CA SER A 178 20.86 -2.81 7.36
C SER A 178 21.44 -1.67 6.54
N ASN A 179 22.12 -2.02 5.45
CA ASN A 179 22.65 -1.05 4.49
C ASN A 179 21.77 -0.89 3.25
N ILE A 180 20.78 -1.76 3.08
CA ILE A 180 19.86 -1.74 1.95
C ILE A 180 18.44 -1.58 2.48
N ILE A 181 17.78 -0.51 2.04
CA ILE A 181 16.42 -0.16 2.43
C ILE A 181 15.53 -0.20 1.20
N GLY A 182 14.40 -0.89 1.29
CA GLY A 182 13.42 -1.01 0.21
C GLY A 182 12.13 -0.28 0.54
N VAL A 183 11.74 0.68 -0.29
CA VAL A 183 10.43 1.33 -0.24
C VAL A 183 9.55 0.73 -1.33
N TRP A 184 8.36 0.24 -0.99
CA TRP A 184 7.49 -0.37 -1.99
C TRP A 184 6.02 0.02 -1.82
N GLY A 185 5.25 -0.06 -2.92
CA GLY A 185 3.83 0.25 -2.93
C GLY A 185 3.26 0.48 -4.32
N GLN A 186 1.95 0.68 -4.42
CA GLN A 186 1.21 0.82 -5.68
C GLN A 186 1.78 1.93 -6.59
N GLY A 187 1.59 1.79 -7.91
CA GLY A 187 1.91 2.86 -8.86
C GLY A 187 1.18 4.15 -8.51
N GLY A 188 1.86 5.30 -8.59
CA GLY A 188 1.27 6.61 -8.31
C GLY A 188 1.14 7.00 -6.82
N VAL A 189 1.63 6.17 -5.89
CA VAL A 189 1.53 6.43 -4.43
C VAL A 189 2.53 7.47 -3.89
N GLY A 190 3.50 7.93 -4.69
CA GLY A 190 4.45 8.98 -4.26
C GLY A 190 5.87 8.51 -3.87
N LYS A 191 6.26 7.27 -4.22
CA LYS A 191 7.58 6.71 -3.86
C LYS A 191 8.77 7.57 -4.33
N THR A 192 8.72 8.03 -5.58
CA THR A 192 9.71 8.94 -6.17
C THR A 192 9.75 10.26 -5.40
N THR A 193 8.59 10.82 -5.06
CA THR A 193 8.48 12.05 -4.24
C THR A 193 9.11 11.87 -2.87
N LEU A 194 8.91 10.72 -2.22
CA LEU A 194 9.56 10.40 -0.95
C LEU A 194 11.10 10.40 -1.08
N LEU A 195 11.64 9.79 -2.14
CA LEU A 195 13.09 9.81 -2.39
C LEU A 195 13.62 11.22 -2.68
N HIS A 196 12.86 12.05 -3.40
CA HIS A 196 13.24 13.44 -3.68
C HIS A 196 13.35 14.26 -2.40
N VAL A 197 12.35 14.19 -1.53
CA VAL A 197 12.38 14.91 -0.24
C VAL A 197 13.53 14.38 0.63
N PHE A 198 13.67 13.06 0.70
CA PHE A 198 14.74 12.44 1.48
C PHE A 198 16.14 12.83 0.98
N ASN A 199 16.37 12.86 -0.35
CA ASN A 199 17.62 13.33 -0.94
C ASN A 199 17.97 14.74 -0.45
N ASN A 200 17.00 15.65 -0.46
CA ASN A 200 17.23 17.03 -0.07
C ASN A 200 17.45 17.17 1.45
N ASP A 201 16.77 16.37 2.27
CA ASP A 201 17.00 16.31 3.72
C ASP A 201 18.43 15.84 4.08
N LEU A 202 19.03 14.99 3.24
CA LEU A 202 20.41 14.53 3.43
C LEU A 202 21.42 15.67 3.33
N GLU A 203 21.09 16.82 2.73
CA GLU A 203 22.01 17.98 2.71
C GLU A 203 22.34 18.45 4.14
N LYS A 204 21.38 18.32 5.07
CA LYS A 204 21.53 18.69 6.49
C LYS A 204 21.98 17.54 7.38
N LYS A 205 21.84 16.29 6.94
CA LYS A 205 22.02 15.11 7.80
C LYS A 205 23.16 14.18 7.39
N ALA A 206 23.63 14.26 6.14
CA ALA A 206 24.61 13.33 5.59
C ALA A 206 26.06 13.80 5.74
N HIS A 207 26.42 14.46 6.84
CA HIS A 207 27.77 15.02 7.04
C HIS A 207 28.88 13.97 7.02
N ASP A 208 28.56 12.72 7.39
CA ASP A 208 29.53 11.62 7.39
C ASP A 208 29.68 10.94 6.01
N TYR A 209 28.83 11.29 5.03
CA TYR A 209 28.88 10.72 3.69
C TYR A 209 29.61 11.67 2.73
N GLN A 210 30.25 11.09 1.73
CA GLN A 210 31.04 11.86 0.75
C GLN A 210 30.28 12.11 -0.55
N VAL A 211 29.25 11.31 -0.84
CA VAL A 211 28.43 11.48 -2.04
C VAL A 211 27.07 10.82 -1.89
N VAL A 212 26.03 11.50 -2.35
CA VAL A 212 24.67 11.00 -2.54
C VAL A 212 24.36 11.03 -4.04
N ILE A 213 23.94 9.90 -4.60
CA ILE A 213 23.65 9.73 -6.02
C ILE A 213 22.19 9.26 -6.17
N PHE A 214 21.36 10.08 -6.81
CA PHE A 214 20.03 9.68 -7.25
C PHE A 214 20.12 9.09 -8.66
N ILE A 215 19.51 7.92 -8.87
CA ILE A 215 19.54 7.18 -10.13
C ILE A 215 18.12 6.70 -10.42
N GLU A 216 17.54 7.21 -11.50
CA GLU A 216 16.32 6.65 -12.06
C GLU A 216 16.68 5.38 -12.85
N VAL A 217 16.19 4.22 -12.39
CA VAL A 217 16.61 2.92 -12.96
C VAL A 217 15.84 2.59 -14.23
N SER A 218 14.63 3.13 -14.39
CA SER A 218 13.71 2.68 -15.42
C SER A 218 13.22 3.77 -16.36
N ASN A 219 13.72 3.73 -17.60
CA ASN A 219 13.12 4.39 -18.76
C ASN A 219 12.50 3.40 -19.79
N SER A 220 12.65 2.07 -19.60
CA SER A 220 12.16 1.04 -20.56
C SER A 220 11.97 -0.36 -19.93
N GLU A 221 11.60 -1.38 -20.72
CA GLU A 221 11.46 -2.78 -20.27
C GLU A 221 12.80 -3.47 -19.91
N THR A 222 13.91 -2.94 -20.43
CA THR A 222 15.28 -3.42 -20.24
C THR A 222 16.10 -2.43 -19.40
N LEU A 223 16.98 -2.95 -18.53
CA LEU A 223 17.83 -2.13 -17.68
C LEU A 223 18.82 -1.32 -18.53
N ASN A 224 18.77 0.00 -18.45
CA ASN A 224 19.70 0.88 -19.18
C ASN A 224 21.02 1.04 -18.39
N ILE A 225 21.90 0.04 -18.51
CA ILE A 225 23.17 0.01 -17.77
C ILE A 225 24.05 1.22 -18.13
N VAL A 226 24.02 1.67 -19.38
CA VAL A 226 24.88 2.77 -19.85
C VAL A 226 24.50 4.08 -19.16
N GLU A 227 23.21 4.39 -19.11
CA GLU A 227 22.68 5.59 -18.46
C GLU A 227 23.00 5.60 -16.96
N ILE A 228 22.79 4.48 -16.25
CA ILE A 228 23.15 4.35 -14.83
C ILE A 228 24.64 4.62 -14.61
N GLN A 229 25.51 4.04 -15.45
CA GLN A 229 26.95 4.25 -15.35
C GLN A 229 27.35 5.71 -15.67
N GLN A 230 26.67 6.36 -16.62
CA GLN A 230 26.86 7.78 -16.94
C GLN A 230 26.51 8.66 -15.75
N THR A 231 25.33 8.48 -15.16
CA THR A 231 24.88 9.22 -13.97
C THR A 231 25.90 9.11 -12.83
N ILE A 232 26.41 7.91 -12.54
CA ILE A 232 27.43 7.72 -11.50
C ILE A 232 28.73 8.43 -11.88
N SER A 233 29.19 8.31 -13.12
CA SER A 233 30.44 8.93 -13.59
C SER A 233 30.37 10.45 -13.49
N GLU A 234 29.30 11.06 -13.99
CA GLU A 234 29.05 12.50 -13.95
C GLU A 234 28.99 13.01 -12.51
N ARG A 235 28.23 12.31 -11.66
CA ARG A 235 28.07 12.70 -10.24
C ARG A 235 29.39 12.67 -9.46
N LEU A 236 30.32 11.81 -9.87
CA LEU A 236 31.66 11.70 -9.30
C LEU A 236 32.71 12.56 -10.02
N ASN A 237 32.33 13.33 -11.06
CA ASN A 237 33.24 14.06 -11.94
C ASN A 237 34.35 13.17 -12.55
N LEU A 238 34.02 11.92 -12.89
CA LEU A 238 34.92 10.96 -13.53
C LEU A 238 34.87 11.08 -15.06
N PRO A 239 35.99 10.77 -15.75
CA PRO A 239 36.03 10.78 -17.21
C PRO A 239 35.10 9.69 -17.77
N TRP A 240 34.35 10.06 -18.81
CA TRP A 240 33.45 9.16 -19.52
C TRP A 240 33.98 8.87 -20.94
N ASN A 241 33.88 7.60 -21.38
CA ASN A 241 34.30 7.19 -22.71
C ASN A 241 33.35 6.15 -23.30
N ASP A 242 32.56 6.57 -24.30
CA ASP A 242 31.56 5.76 -24.99
C ASP A 242 32.14 4.56 -25.76
N ALA A 243 33.44 4.53 -26.05
CA ALA A 243 34.09 3.39 -26.70
C ALA A 243 34.48 2.28 -25.72
N GLU A 244 34.52 2.53 -24.40
CA GLU A 244 34.93 1.50 -23.44
C GLU A 244 33.85 0.43 -23.21
N PRO A 245 34.21 -0.85 -23.05
CA PRO A 245 33.23 -1.90 -22.72
C PRO A 245 32.50 -1.63 -21.40
N ILE A 246 31.20 -1.92 -21.35
CA ILE A 246 30.32 -1.73 -20.16
C ILE A 246 30.92 -2.35 -18.90
N ALA A 247 31.45 -3.57 -18.98
CA ALA A 247 32.07 -4.24 -17.83
C ALA A 247 33.38 -3.56 -17.35
N LYS A 248 34.12 -2.90 -18.26
CA LYS A 248 35.32 -2.14 -17.89
C LYS A 248 34.92 -0.87 -17.13
N ARG A 249 33.90 -0.16 -17.60
CA ARG A 249 33.32 1.01 -16.91
C ARG A 249 32.80 0.62 -15.54
N ALA A 250 32.02 -0.46 -15.43
CA ALA A 250 31.51 -0.97 -14.16
C ALA A 250 32.64 -1.19 -13.13
N ARG A 251 33.70 -1.91 -13.51
CA ARG A 251 34.86 -2.15 -12.62
C ARG A 251 35.57 -0.86 -12.20
N PHE A 252 35.64 0.13 -13.08
CA PHE A 252 36.24 1.42 -12.77
C PHE A 252 35.38 2.18 -11.75
N LEU A 253 34.07 2.24 -11.95
CA LEU A 253 33.11 2.88 -11.04
C LEU A 253 33.09 2.22 -9.66
N ILE A 254 33.12 0.88 -9.61
CA ILE A 254 33.23 0.12 -8.35
C ILE A 254 34.47 0.55 -7.56
N LYS A 255 35.63 0.64 -8.22
CA LYS A 255 36.88 1.06 -7.57
C LYS A 255 36.82 2.51 -7.07
N ALA A 256 36.11 3.38 -7.79
CA ALA A 256 35.94 4.78 -7.39
C ALA A 256 34.99 4.90 -6.19
N LEU A 257 33.84 4.22 -6.22
CA LEU A 257 32.84 4.23 -5.14
C LEU A 257 33.32 3.51 -3.89
N ALA A 258 34.06 2.40 -4.00
CA ALA A 258 34.57 1.65 -2.85
C ALA A 258 35.56 2.45 -1.96
N ARG A 259 36.10 3.56 -2.48
CA ARG A 259 36.96 4.49 -1.73
C ARG A 259 36.16 5.59 -1.03
N LYS A 260 34.83 5.55 -1.12
CA LYS A 260 33.92 6.55 -0.59
C LYS A 260 32.85 5.93 0.29
N ARG A 261 32.43 6.68 1.31
CA ARG A 261 31.17 6.40 2.00
C ARG A 261 30.04 7.08 1.23
N PHE A 262 29.21 6.29 0.58
CA PHE A 262 28.18 6.79 -0.34
C PHE A 262 26.75 6.47 0.12
N VAL A 263 25.81 7.24 -0.39
CA VAL A 263 24.38 6.90 -0.42
C VAL A 263 23.96 6.82 -1.90
N ILE A 264 23.33 5.73 -2.30
CA ILE A 264 22.70 5.63 -3.62
C ILE A 264 21.20 5.46 -3.44
N LEU A 265 20.43 6.29 -4.14
CA LEU A 265 18.98 6.24 -4.22
C LEU A 265 18.62 5.69 -5.61
N LEU A 266 18.09 4.47 -5.67
CA LEU A 266 17.63 3.82 -6.89
C LEU A 266 16.11 3.97 -7.01
N ASP A 267 15.65 4.81 -7.93
CA ASP A 267 14.22 4.99 -8.16
C ASP A 267 13.67 4.03 -9.23
N ASP A 268 12.47 3.52 -8.98
CA ASP A 268 11.68 2.65 -9.85
C ASP A 268 12.37 1.34 -10.30
N VAL A 269 12.93 0.60 -9.33
CA VAL A 269 13.52 -0.73 -9.58
C VAL A 269 12.42 -1.75 -9.89
N ARG A 270 12.36 -2.20 -11.14
CA ARG A 270 11.29 -3.11 -11.64
C ARG A 270 11.65 -4.59 -11.66
N LYS A 271 12.95 -4.95 -11.68
CA LYS A 271 13.45 -6.33 -11.74
C LYS A 271 14.77 -6.43 -10.97
N LYS A 272 15.11 -7.63 -10.49
CA LYS A 272 16.42 -7.92 -9.90
C LYS A 272 17.54 -7.73 -10.92
N PHE A 273 18.62 -7.08 -10.49
CA PHE A 273 19.90 -7.04 -11.21
C PHE A 273 21.05 -7.01 -10.19
N ARG A 274 22.27 -7.28 -10.66
CA ARG A 274 23.46 -7.20 -9.80
C ARG A 274 24.00 -5.77 -9.80
N LEU A 275 24.22 -5.21 -8.61
CA LEU A 275 24.77 -3.87 -8.45
C LEU A 275 26.14 -3.74 -9.14
N GLU A 276 26.94 -4.81 -9.11
CA GLU A 276 28.28 -4.79 -9.70
C GLU A 276 28.26 -4.67 -11.23
N ASP A 277 27.20 -5.17 -11.89
CA ASP A 277 27.08 -5.11 -13.35
C ASP A 277 26.88 -3.65 -13.82
N VAL A 278 26.27 -2.82 -12.98
CA VAL A 278 26.07 -1.38 -13.23
C VAL A 278 27.14 -0.49 -12.59
N GLY A 279 28.16 -1.08 -11.97
CA GLY A 279 29.28 -0.34 -11.39
C GLY A 279 29.07 0.13 -9.94
N ILE A 280 28.07 -0.41 -9.24
CA ILE A 280 27.78 -0.09 -7.83
C ILE A 280 28.33 -1.22 -6.94
N PRO A 281 29.21 -0.95 -5.97
CA PRO A 281 29.61 -1.96 -4.99
C PRO A 281 28.45 -2.26 -4.04
N THR A 282 28.22 -3.54 -3.72
CA THR A 282 27.22 -3.94 -2.73
C THR A 282 27.58 -3.38 -1.34
N PRO A 283 26.71 -2.59 -0.69
CA PRO A 283 27.01 -2.02 0.62
C PRO A 283 27.14 -3.07 1.72
N ASP A 284 28.18 -2.95 2.54
CA ASP A 284 28.43 -3.80 3.70
C ASP A 284 28.67 -2.99 4.98
N THR A 285 28.68 -3.65 6.14
CA THR A 285 28.82 -2.99 7.46
C THR A 285 30.17 -2.29 7.62
N LYS A 286 31.19 -2.67 6.84
CA LYS A 286 32.52 -2.04 6.86
C LYS A 286 32.52 -0.72 6.08
N SER A 287 31.82 -0.67 4.95
CA SER A 287 31.72 0.50 4.09
C SER A 287 30.86 1.61 4.70
N GLN A 288 29.94 1.27 5.61
CA GLN A 288 28.89 2.14 6.15
C GLN A 288 28.13 2.94 5.07
N SER A 289 28.17 2.45 3.82
CA SER A 289 27.47 3.04 2.69
C SER A 289 26.02 2.52 2.69
N LYS A 290 25.10 3.29 2.11
CA LYS A 290 23.68 2.97 2.12
C LYS A 290 23.14 2.91 0.69
N LEU A 291 22.22 1.99 0.45
CA LEU A 291 21.43 1.87 -0.76
C LEU A 291 19.96 1.93 -0.38
N ILE A 292 19.23 2.87 -0.96
CA ILE A 292 17.77 2.97 -0.80
C ILE A 292 17.18 2.76 -2.18
N LEU A 293 16.20 1.86 -2.30
CA LEU A 293 15.54 1.61 -3.57
C LEU A 293 14.02 1.70 -3.44
N THR A 294 13.35 2.19 -4.48
CA THR A 294 11.90 2.12 -4.59
C THR A 294 11.47 1.05 -5.58
N SER A 295 10.34 0.39 -5.32
CA SER A 295 9.74 -0.56 -6.27
C SER A 295 8.22 -0.58 -6.17
N ARG A 296 7.54 -1.04 -7.24
CA ARG A 296 6.11 -1.40 -7.15
C ARG A 296 5.89 -2.75 -6.48
N TYR A 297 6.90 -3.61 -6.44
CA TYR A 297 6.79 -5.00 -6.01
C TYR A 297 7.65 -5.23 -4.76
N GLN A 298 7.02 -5.70 -3.68
CA GLN A 298 7.74 -6.06 -2.46
C GLN A 298 8.83 -7.11 -2.73
N GLU A 299 8.51 -8.08 -3.59
CA GLU A 299 9.41 -9.18 -3.97
C GLU A 299 10.71 -8.68 -4.63
N VAL A 300 10.66 -7.59 -5.39
CA VAL A 300 11.88 -7.01 -6.00
C VAL A 300 12.79 -6.44 -4.91
N CYS A 301 12.24 -5.80 -3.88
CA CYS A 301 13.02 -5.34 -2.73
C CYS A 301 13.70 -6.51 -2.00
N PHE A 302 12.98 -7.62 -1.79
CA PHE A 302 13.57 -8.86 -1.23
C PHE A 302 14.72 -9.37 -2.09
N GLN A 303 14.52 -9.46 -3.41
CA GLN A 303 15.53 -9.93 -4.35
C GLN A 303 16.77 -9.03 -4.44
N MET A 304 16.62 -7.75 -4.07
CA MET A 304 17.70 -6.77 -3.95
C MET A 304 18.31 -6.71 -2.53
N ASN A 305 18.05 -7.71 -1.69
CA ASN A 305 18.57 -7.86 -0.32
C ASN A 305 18.01 -6.87 0.73
N ALA A 306 16.85 -6.26 0.51
CA ALA A 306 16.23 -5.33 1.45
C ALA A 306 15.35 -6.02 2.53
N GLN A 307 15.40 -7.35 2.70
CA GLN A 307 14.49 -8.12 3.58
C GLN A 307 14.37 -7.63 5.02
N ARG A 308 15.41 -6.99 5.57
CA ARG A 308 15.45 -6.52 6.97
C ARG A 308 14.97 -5.08 7.14
N SER A 309 14.76 -4.34 6.05
CA SER A 309 14.43 -2.92 6.09
C SER A 309 13.51 -2.57 4.93
N LEU A 310 12.22 -2.83 5.14
CA LEU A 310 11.17 -2.56 4.16
C LEU A 310 10.19 -1.52 4.69
N ILE A 311 9.88 -0.53 3.87
CA ILE A 311 8.82 0.44 4.11
C ILE A 311 7.74 0.20 3.06
N LYS A 312 6.51 -0.08 3.50
CA LYS A 312 5.34 -0.12 2.62
C LYS A 312 4.69 1.27 2.59
N MET A 313 4.75 1.93 1.45
CA MET A 313 4.09 3.20 1.22
C MET A 313 2.57 2.99 1.13
N GLN A 314 1.83 3.74 1.93
CA GLN A 314 0.37 3.72 1.94
C GLN A 314 -0.19 4.88 1.11
N ILE A 315 -1.46 4.75 0.71
CA ILE A 315 -2.23 5.88 0.17
C ILE A 315 -2.36 6.99 1.22
N LEU A 316 -2.67 8.21 0.76
CA LEU A 316 -2.90 9.34 1.64
C LEU A 316 -4.14 9.12 2.51
N GLY A 317 -4.08 9.60 3.75
CA GLY A 317 -5.26 9.73 4.59
C GLY A 317 -6.23 10.78 4.02
N ASN A 318 -7.47 10.80 4.52
CA ASN A 318 -8.51 11.68 4.00
C ASN A 318 -8.11 13.17 4.04
N ASP A 319 -7.49 13.61 5.14
CA ASP A 319 -7.11 15.01 5.33
C ASP A 319 -6.00 15.42 4.34
N ALA A 320 -4.89 14.67 4.29
CA ALA A 320 -3.81 14.91 3.33
C ALA A 320 -4.26 14.77 1.87
N SER A 321 -5.23 13.88 1.58
CA SER A 321 -5.82 13.74 0.25
C SER A 321 -6.61 14.99 -0.14
N TRP A 322 -7.39 15.52 0.81
CA TRP A 322 -8.18 16.72 0.61
C TRP A 322 -7.30 17.96 0.43
N GLU A 323 -6.25 18.12 1.23
CA GLU A 323 -5.27 19.19 1.09
C GLU A 323 -4.54 19.14 -0.26
N LEU A 324 -4.08 17.94 -0.67
CA LEU A 324 -3.45 17.77 -1.98
C LEU A 324 -4.42 18.13 -3.11
N PHE A 325 -5.68 17.70 -3.03
CA PHE A 325 -6.70 18.04 -4.01
C PHE A 325 -6.92 19.56 -4.12
N LEU A 326 -7.10 20.24 -2.97
CA LEU A 326 -7.29 21.69 -2.92
C LEU A 326 -6.09 22.45 -3.51
N SER A 327 -4.85 21.98 -3.28
CA SER A 327 -3.64 22.60 -3.85
C SER A 327 -3.60 22.61 -5.39
N LYS A 328 -4.48 21.88 -6.07
CA LYS A 328 -4.57 21.85 -7.54
C LYS A 328 -5.66 22.76 -8.11
N LEU A 329 -6.54 23.28 -7.27
CA LEU A 329 -7.62 24.16 -7.71
C LEU A 329 -7.13 25.59 -7.93
N SER A 330 -7.85 26.35 -8.75
CA SER A 330 -7.68 27.80 -8.82
C SER A 330 -8.07 28.44 -7.48
N LYS A 331 -7.65 29.69 -7.26
CA LYS A 331 -8.00 30.41 -6.03
C LYS A 331 -9.51 30.60 -5.91
N GLU A 332 -10.16 30.84 -7.04
CA GLU A 332 -11.60 31.03 -7.17
C GLU A 332 -12.36 29.73 -6.86
N ALA A 333 -11.94 28.60 -7.44
CA ALA A 333 -12.54 27.30 -7.19
C ALA A 333 -12.31 26.82 -5.74
N SER A 334 -11.11 27.02 -5.19
CA SER A 334 -10.83 26.72 -3.78
C SER A 334 -11.71 27.55 -2.85
N ALA A 335 -11.83 28.86 -3.10
CA ALA A 335 -12.68 29.74 -2.31
C ALA A 335 -14.17 29.34 -2.37
N ALA A 336 -14.66 28.89 -3.54
CA ALA A 336 -16.01 28.39 -3.68
C ALA A 336 -16.26 27.13 -2.83
N VAL A 337 -15.32 26.18 -2.85
CA VAL A 337 -15.37 24.92 -2.08
C VAL A 337 -15.17 25.12 -0.57
N GLU A 338 -14.47 26.18 -0.16
CA GLU A 338 -14.19 26.50 1.24
C GLU A 338 -15.15 27.51 1.86
N SER A 339 -16.08 28.08 1.07
CA SER A 339 -17.09 29.00 1.57
C SER A 339 -17.92 28.38 2.70
N LEU A 340 -17.93 29.06 3.85
CA LEU A 340 -18.63 28.65 5.08
C LEU A 340 -20.13 29.01 4.99
N GLY A 341 -20.87 28.27 4.17
CA GLY A 341 -22.33 28.27 4.14
C GLY A 341 -22.87 26.93 4.65
N SER A 342 -24.02 26.92 5.33
CA SER A 342 -24.64 25.73 5.90
C SER A 342 -25.12 24.68 4.86
N GLN A 343 -25.04 24.98 3.57
CA GLN A 343 -25.25 24.05 2.45
C GLN A 343 -24.32 24.38 1.27
N ASN A 344 -23.02 24.13 1.43
CA ASN A 344 -22.07 24.26 0.31
C ASN A 344 -22.08 22.97 -0.54
N THR A 345 -23.00 22.91 -1.50
CA THR A 345 -23.11 21.74 -2.40
C THR A 345 -21.84 21.54 -3.24
N SER A 346 -21.14 22.60 -3.63
CA SER A 346 -19.85 22.49 -4.34
C SER A 346 -18.81 21.75 -3.51
N ARG A 347 -18.75 22.00 -2.20
CA ARG A 347 -17.87 21.26 -1.28
C ARG A 347 -18.21 19.78 -1.23
N GLU A 348 -19.49 19.44 -1.15
CA GLU A 348 -19.93 18.04 -1.11
C GLU A 348 -19.54 17.29 -2.40
N HIS A 349 -19.77 17.92 -3.56
CA HIS A 349 -19.37 17.37 -4.86
C HIS A 349 -17.84 17.27 -4.97
N ALA A 350 -17.08 18.32 -4.64
CA ALA A 350 -15.63 18.30 -4.65
C ALA A 350 -15.04 17.21 -3.72
N MET A 351 -15.63 17.03 -2.54
CA MET A 351 -15.27 15.94 -1.63
C MET A 351 -15.58 14.56 -2.23
N ALA A 352 -16.69 14.41 -2.95
CA ALA A 352 -17.01 13.17 -3.66
C ALA A 352 -15.94 12.89 -4.74
N ILE A 353 -15.55 13.88 -5.55
CA ILE A 353 -14.47 13.79 -6.54
C ILE A 353 -13.15 13.35 -5.90
N ALA A 354 -12.74 14.01 -4.80
CA ALA A 354 -11.51 13.68 -4.10
C ALA A 354 -11.56 12.25 -3.51
N ARG A 355 -12.71 11.81 -2.98
CA ARG A 355 -12.93 10.44 -2.51
C ARG A 355 -12.81 9.42 -3.65
N SER A 356 -13.33 9.74 -4.83
CA SER A 356 -13.15 8.94 -6.05
C SER A 356 -11.69 8.86 -6.52
N CYS A 357 -10.74 9.60 -5.94
CA CYS A 357 -9.31 9.37 -6.19
C CYS A 357 -8.71 8.29 -5.27
N GLY A 358 -9.45 7.85 -4.24
CA GLY A 358 -9.04 6.80 -3.30
C GLY A 358 -7.77 7.13 -2.51
N GLY A 359 -7.43 8.41 -2.33
CA GLY A 359 -6.20 8.84 -1.66
C GLY A 359 -4.91 8.55 -2.45
N LEU A 360 -5.01 8.22 -3.74
CA LEU A 360 -3.84 8.03 -4.60
C LEU A 360 -3.34 9.40 -5.10
N PRO A 361 -2.12 9.85 -4.72
CA PRO A 361 -1.60 11.17 -5.10
C PRO A 361 -1.61 11.45 -6.60
N LEU A 362 -1.25 10.46 -7.42
CA LEU A 362 -1.29 10.61 -8.88
C LEU A 362 -2.70 10.93 -9.39
N ALA A 363 -3.73 10.26 -8.87
CA ALA A 363 -5.11 10.49 -9.27
C ALA A 363 -5.63 11.84 -8.77
N LEU A 364 -5.32 12.20 -7.51
CA LEU A 364 -5.65 13.50 -6.94
C LEU A 364 -5.05 14.66 -7.76
N ASN A 365 -3.80 14.51 -8.21
CA ASN A 365 -3.15 15.52 -9.06
C ASN A 365 -3.85 15.65 -10.42
N VAL A 366 -4.06 14.54 -11.12
CA VAL A 366 -4.64 14.55 -12.47
C VAL A 366 -6.08 15.07 -12.46
N ILE A 367 -6.91 14.51 -11.60
CA ILE A 367 -8.33 14.88 -11.51
C ILE A 367 -8.49 16.27 -10.91
N GLY A 368 -7.71 16.61 -9.87
CA GLY A 368 -7.70 17.95 -9.29
C GLY A 368 -7.34 19.04 -10.30
N THR A 369 -6.35 18.78 -11.17
CA THR A 369 -6.01 19.70 -12.27
C THR A 369 -7.12 19.78 -13.32
N ALA A 370 -7.77 18.66 -13.66
CA ALA A 370 -8.86 18.66 -14.63
C ALA A 370 -10.08 19.47 -14.17
N VAL A 371 -10.34 19.53 -12.86
CA VAL A 371 -11.45 20.30 -12.26
C VAL A 371 -11.02 21.65 -11.69
N ALA A 372 -9.77 22.07 -11.92
CA ALA A 372 -9.19 23.23 -11.25
C ALA A 372 -9.91 24.56 -11.51
N GLY A 373 -10.62 24.66 -12.63
CA GLY A 373 -11.31 25.88 -13.07
C GLY A 373 -12.84 25.84 -12.98
N LEU A 374 -13.44 24.82 -12.36
CA LEU A 374 -14.90 24.68 -12.33
C LEU A 374 -15.59 25.75 -11.48
N GLU A 375 -16.71 26.26 -11.99
CA GLU A 375 -17.62 27.14 -11.27
C GLU A 375 -18.65 26.36 -10.43
N GLU A 376 -19.36 27.03 -9.51
CA GLU A 376 -20.27 26.42 -8.53
C GLU A 376 -21.30 25.46 -9.17
N GLY A 377 -21.84 25.80 -10.35
CA GLY A 377 -22.83 24.99 -11.06
C GLY A 377 -22.27 23.76 -11.79
N GLU A 378 -20.95 23.66 -11.98
CA GLU A 378 -20.33 22.65 -12.83
C GLU A 378 -19.83 21.43 -12.06
N TRP A 379 -19.64 21.56 -10.75
CA TRP A 379 -19.15 20.48 -9.87
C TRP A 379 -20.01 19.21 -9.92
N LYS A 380 -21.34 19.37 -10.01
CA LYS A 380 -22.26 18.23 -10.13
C LYS A 380 -22.02 17.45 -11.42
N SER A 381 -21.92 18.15 -12.55
CA SER A 381 -21.64 17.53 -13.85
C SER A 381 -20.30 16.81 -13.86
N ALA A 382 -19.30 17.33 -13.14
CA ALA A 382 -18.00 16.69 -12.99
C ALA A 382 -18.05 15.40 -12.17
N VAL A 383 -18.85 15.36 -11.08
CA VAL A 383 -19.11 14.13 -10.32
C VAL A 383 -19.78 13.09 -11.22
N ASP A 384 -20.84 13.47 -11.93
CA ASP A 384 -21.56 12.57 -12.85
C ASP A 384 -20.63 12.01 -13.93
N ALA A 385 -19.71 12.83 -14.46
CA ALA A 385 -18.71 12.40 -15.45
C ALA A 385 -17.68 11.41 -14.86
N ILE A 386 -17.23 11.62 -13.62
CA ILE A 386 -16.30 10.70 -12.94
C ILE A 386 -16.95 9.34 -12.69
N ASP A 387 -18.21 9.33 -12.27
CA ASP A 387 -18.92 8.10 -11.94
C ASP A 387 -19.32 7.29 -13.17
N THR A 388 -19.61 7.97 -14.29
CA THR A 388 -20.09 7.31 -15.52
C THR A 388 -18.99 7.03 -16.54
N ASN A 389 -18.04 7.95 -16.76
CA ASN A 389 -17.03 7.87 -17.82
C ASN A 389 -15.73 8.60 -17.45
N MET A 390 -15.06 8.17 -16.37
CA MET A 390 -13.80 8.77 -15.90
C MET A 390 -12.73 8.90 -17.00
N GLU A 391 -12.72 7.99 -17.98
CA GLU A 391 -11.75 7.99 -19.07
C GLU A 391 -11.81 9.19 -20.03
N ASN A 392 -12.94 9.91 -20.05
CA ASN A 392 -13.10 11.12 -20.88
C ASN A 392 -12.55 12.39 -20.22
N ILE A 393 -12.09 12.29 -18.97
CA ILE A 393 -11.50 13.42 -18.25
C ILE A 393 -10.06 13.62 -18.73
N ASP A 394 -9.69 14.88 -18.95
CA ASP A 394 -8.37 15.23 -19.45
C ASP A 394 -7.25 14.67 -18.54
N GLY A 395 -6.20 14.14 -19.15
CA GLY A 395 -5.07 13.50 -18.47
C GLY A 395 -5.33 12.10 -17.86
N VAL A 396 -6.58 11.62 -17.77
CA VAL A 396 -6.88 10.30 -17.16
C VAL A 396 -6.35 9.14 -18.01
N ASP A 397 -6.43 9.22 -19.35
CA ASP A 397 -5.88 8.18 -20.24
C ASP A 397 -4.37 8.00 -20.05
N GLU A 398 -3.62 9.11 -19.90
CA GLU A 398 -2.18 9.08 -19.63
C GLU A 398 -1.88 8.51 -18.24
N MET A 399 -2.66 8.92 -17.23
CA MET A 399 -2.57 8.34 -15.88
C MET A 399 -2.74 6.82 -15.91
N PHE A 400 -3.77 6.32 -16.59
CA PHE A 400 -4.00 4.89 -16.74
C PHE A 400 -2.86 4.21 -17.50
N GLY A 401 -2.29 4.84 -18.53
CA GLY A 401 -1.06 4.38 -19.19
C GLY A 401 0.10 4.15 -18.21
N ARG A 402 0.32 5.07 -17.26
CA ARG A 402 1.37 4.94 -16.22
C ARG A 402 1.07 3.84 -15.20
N LEU A 403 -0.20 3.62 -14.88
CA LEU A 403 -0.65 2.58 -13.93
C LEU A 403 -0.69 1.18 -14.55
N LYS A 404 -0.96 1.08 -15.87
CA LYS A 404 -1.09 -0.16 -16.64
C LYS A 404 0.15 -1.07 -16.58
N TYR A 405 1.34 -0.51 -16.35
CA TYR A 405 2.58 -1.30 -16.28
C TYR A 405 2.50 -2.55 -15.39
N SER A 406 1.85 -2.46 -14.22
CA SER A 406 1.72 -3.62 -13.33
C SER A 406 0.83 -4.72 -13.92
N TYR A 407 -0.16 -4.34 -14.73
CA TYR A 407 -1.06 -5.24 -15.44
C TYR A 407 -0.38 -5.91 -16.66
N ASP A 408 0.42 -5.16 -17.42
CA ASP A 408 1.11 -5.69 -18.62
C ASP A 408 2.13 -6.80 -18.31
N ARG A 409 2.59 -6.86 -17.05
CA ARG A 409 3.52 -7.86 -16.55
C ARG A 409 2.86 -9.18 -16.14
N LEU A 410 1.52 -9.20 -16.05
CA LEU A 410 0.76 -10.39 -15.71
C LEU A 410 0.67 -11.34 -16.91
N THR A 411 0.54 -12.63 -16.63
CA THR A 411 0.16 -13.62 -17.65
C THR A 411 -1.27 -13.34 -18.15
N THR A 412 -1.60 -13.83 -19.34
CA THR A 412 -2.94 -13.65 -19.93
C THR A 412 -4.06 -14.11 -18.99
N THR A 413 -3.89 -15.25 -18.30
CA THR A 413 -4.86 -15.74 -17.31
C THR A 413 -5.00 -14.79 -16.12
N GLN A 414 -3.88 -14.32 -15.57
CA GLN A 414 -3.90 -13.35 -14.45
C GLN A 414 -4.56 -12.03 -14.86
N GLN A 415 -4.34 -11.56 -16.09
CA GLN A 415 -5.00 -10.38 -16.65
C GLN A 415 -6.52 -10.56 -16.72
N GLN A 416 -6.99 -11.69 -17.27
CA GLN A 416 -8.42 -12.00 -17.35
C GLN A 416 -9.07 -12.12 -15.96
N CYS A 417 -8.39 -12.75 -15.00
CA CYS A 417 -8.82 -12.83 -13.61
C CYS A 417 -8.87 -11.44 -12.95
N PHE A 418 -7.89 -10.57 -13.21
CA PHE A 418 -7.90 -9.18 -12.77
C PHE A 418 -9.10 -8.41 -13.34
N LEU A 419 -9.36 -8.51 -14.65
CA LEU A 419 -10.51 -7.86 -15.27
C LEU A 419 -11.83 -8.42 -14.73
N TYR A 420 -11.91 -9.71 -14.39
CA TYR A 420 -13.09 -10.28 -13.75
C TYR A 420 -13.39 -9.62 -12.39
N CYS A 421 -12.37 -9.24 -11.63
CA CYS A 421 -12.55 -8.59 -10.34
C CYS A 421 -13.22 -7.20 -10.44
N THR A 422 -13.22 -6.54 -11.62
CA THR A 422 -13.86 -5.23 -11.78
C THR A 422 -15.39 -5.30 -11.69
N LEU A 423 -15.95 -6.49 -11.86
CA LEU A 423 -17.38 -6.77 -11.67
C LEU A 423 -17.86 -6.51 -10.23
N PHE A 424 -16.94 -6.44 -9.27
CA PHE A 424 -17.24 -6.21 -7.85
C PHE A 424 -17.24 -4.71 -7.53
N PRO A 425 -17.91 -4.27 -6.45
CA PRO A 425 -18.04 -2.85 -6.14
C PRO A 425 -16.72 -2.32 -5.56
N GLU A 426 -16.49 -1.02 -5.70
CA GLU A 426 -15.29 -0.34 -5.25
C GLU A 426 -14.93 -0.63 -3.79
N TYR A 427 -15.90 -0.60 -2.88
CA TYR A 427 -15.68 -0.78 -1.44
C TYR A 427 -15.92 -2.22 -0.96
N GLY A 428 -16.31 -3.12 -1.87
CA GLY A 428 -16.71 -4.49 -1.55
C GLY A 428 -15.52 -5.39 -1.25
N SER A 429 -15.54 -6.07 -0.11
CA SER A 429 -14.63 -7.20 0.13
C SER A 429 -15.10 -8.42 -0.66
N ILE A 430 -14.24 -8.99 -1.48
CA ILE A 430 -14.52 -10.15 -2.32
C ILE A 430 -14.00 -11.41 -1.63
N SER A 431 -14.83 -12.44 -1.50
CA SER A 431 -14.37 -13.75 -0.99
C SER A 431 -13.44 -14.41 -2.01
N LYS A 432 -12.25 -14.85 -1.56
CA LYS A 432 -11.30 -15.54 -2.44
C LYS A 432 -11.88 -16.86 -2.97
N GLU A 433 -12.57 -17.61 -2.14
CA GLU A 433 -13.18 -18.90 -2.51
C GLU A 433 -14.25 -18.72 -3.58
N GLN A 434 -15.18 -17.80 -3.36
CA GLN A 434 -16.26 -17.48 -4.32
C GLN A 434 -15.68 -17.06 -5.67
N LEU A 435 -14.67 -16.20 -5.66
CA LEU A 435 -14.06 -15.69 -6.88
C LEU A 435 -13.27 -16.78 -7.63
N VAL A 436 -12.64 -17.72 -6.92
CA VAL A 436 -12.04 -18.92 -7.52
C VAL A 436 -13.09 -19.82 -8.17
N ASP A 437 -14.24 -20.00 -7.52
CA ASP A 437 -15.36 -20.77 -8.09
C ASP A 437 -15.87 -20.13 -9.39
N TYR A 438 -15.96 -18.80 -9.42
CA TYR A 438 -16.34 -18.06 -10.61
C TYR A 438 -15.31 -18.19 -11.73
N TRP A 439 -14.02 -18.09 -11.42
CA TRP A 439 -12.96 -18.27 -12.41
C TRP A 439 -12.88 -19.70 -12.95
N LEU A 440 -13.16 -20.71 -12.12
CA LEU A 440 -13.25 -22.10 -12.56
C LEU A 440 -14.41 -22.30 -13.53
N ALA A 441 -15.60 -21.82 -13.17
CA ALA A 441 -16.80 -21.93 -14.01
C ALA A 441 -16.67 -21.16 -15.32
N GLU A 442 -16.00 -20.01 -15.32
CA GLU A 442 -15.69 -19.26 -16.54
C GLU A 442 -14.68 -19.98 -17.45
N GLY A 443 -13.92 -20.94 -16.90
CA GLY A 443 -12.83 -21.62 -17.59
C GLY A 443 -11.54 -20.80 -17.64
N LEU A 444 -11.38 -19.81 -16.75
CA LEU A 444 -10.13 -19.04 -16.60
C LEU A 444 -9.05 -19.88 -15.90
N LEU A 445 -9.45 -20.87 -15.09
CA LEU A 445 -8.54 -21.80 -14.40
C LEU A 445 -8.68 -23.22 -14.96
N LEU A 446 -7.56 -23.94 -15.10
CA LEU A 446 -7.51 -25.33 -15.57
C LEU A 446 -7.92 -26.34 -14.47
N HIS A 447 -9.13 -26.20 -13.92
CA HIS A 447 -9.72 -27.06 -12.88
C HIS A 447 -8.95 -27.17 -11.55
N ASP A 448 -8.01 -26.25 -11.31
CA ASP A 448 -7.16 -26.24 -10.12
C ASP A 448 -7.43 -24.99 -9.26
N ARG A 449 -7.89 -25.21 -8.02
CA ARG A 449 -8.13 -24.15 -7.03
C ARG A 449 -6.82 -23.52 -6.54
N GLU A 450 -5.74 -24.29 -6.45
CA GLU A 450 -4.44 -23.81 -5.96
C GLU A 450 -3.88 -22.72 -6.88
N ASN A 451 -3.99 -22.94 -8.20
CA ASN A 451 -3.68 -21.92 -9.21
C ASN A 451 -4.46 -20.61 -8.97
N GLY A 452 -5.73 -20.67 -8.56
CA GLY A 452 -6.50 -19.48 -8.18
C GLY A 452 -5.87 -18.71 -7.02
N TYR A 453 -5.41 -19.39 -5.97
CA TYR A 453 -4.74 -18.76 -4.85
C TYR A 453 -3.35 -18.19 -5.22
N LEU A 454 -2.63 -18.82 -6.15
CA LEU A 454 -1.39 -18.27 -6.70
C LEU A 454 -1.63 -16.98 -7.46
N ILE A 455 -2.70 -16.89 -8.25
CA ILE A 455 -3.09 -15.66 -8.95
C ILE A 455 -3.37 -14.53 -7.95
N PHE A 456 -4.08 -14.79 -6.84
CA PHE A 456 -4.25 -13.77 -5.79
C PHE A 456 -2.92 -13.28 -5.24
N ARG A 457 -1.97 -14.18 -4.95
CA ARG A 457 -0.63 -13.78 -4.49
C ARG A 457 0.06 -12.88 -5.51
N SER A 458 -0.02 -13.22 -6.81
CA SER A 458 0.54 -12.40 -7.89
C SER A 458 -0.12 -11.02 -7.97
N LEU A 459 -1.46 -10.94 -7.97
CA LEU A 459 -2.19 -9.68 -8.06
C LEU A 459 -1.97 -8.78 -6.83
N VAL A 460 -1.87 -9.36 -5.64
CA VAL A 460 -1.54 -8.63 -4.41
C VAL A 460 -0.09 -8.14 -4.42
N SER A 461 0.85 -8.99 -4.85
CA SER A 461 2.27 -8.61 -4.98
C SER A 461 2.48 -7.49 -6.01
N ALA A 462 1.67 -7.47 -7.07
CA ALA A 462 1.64 -6.40 -8.07
C ALA A 462 0.93 -5.12 -7.61
N CYS A 463 0.42 -5.08 -6.37
CA CYS A 463 -0.40 -4.00 -5.82
C CYS A 463 -1.68 -3.70 -6.64
N LEU A 464 -2.20 -4.68 -7.37
CA LEU A 464 -3.46 -4.58 -8.13
C LEU A 464 -4.67 -5.01 -7.30
N LEU A 465 -4.45 -5.86 -6.29
CA LEU A 465 -5.40 -6.21 -5.25
C LEU A 465 -4.79 -5.99 -3.86
N GLN A 466 -5.64 -5.87 -2.85
CA GLN A 466 -5.25 -5.73 -1.46
C GLN A 466 -5.89 -6.85 -0.63
N ALA A 467 -5.11 -7.48 0.24
CA ALA A 467 -5.64 -8.44 1.20
C ALA A 467 -6.59 -7.74 2.19
N SER A 468 -7.73 -8.36 2.50
CA SER A 468 -8.72 -7.81 3.43
C SER A 468 -9.38 -8.90 4.27
N GLY A 469 -10.04 -8.49 5.36
CA GLY A 469 -10.76 -9.37 6.27
C GLY A 469 -9.87 -10.18 7.22
N SER A 470 -10.50 -10.93 8.13
CA SER A 470 -9.81 -11.88 8.99
C SER A 470 -9.25 -13.03 8.15
N MET A 471 -8.02 -13.46 8.45
CA MET A 471 -7.32 -14.56 7.79
C MET A 471 -6.92 -14.35 6.32
N SER A 472 -6.95 -13.11 5.80
CA SER A 472 -6.69 -12.86 4.37
C SER A 472 -7.60 -13.70 3.45
N SER A 473 -8.80 -14.06 3.93
CA SER A 473 -9.80 -14.83 3.18
C SER A 473 -10.49 -13.99 2.10
N LYS A 474 -10.38 -12.67 2.21
CA LYS A 474 -10.96 -11.72 1.27
C LYS A 474 -9.90 -10.85 0.60
N VAL A 475 -10.27 -10.27 -0.53
CA VAL A 475 -9.49 -9.25 -1.24
C VAL A 475 -10.35 -8.03 -1.53
N LYS A 476 -9.70 -6.90 -1.80
CA LYS A 476 -10.32 -5.65 -2.27
C LYS A 476 -9.52 -5.10 -3.44
N MET A 477 -10.18 -4.36 -4.32
CA MET A 477 -9.54 -3.63 -5.41
C MET A 477 -9.59 -2.14 -5.09
N HIS A 478 -8.45 -1.45 -5.23
CA HIS A 478 -8.41 0.00 -5.05
C HIS A 478 -9.23 0.70 -6.14
N HIS A 479 -9.94 1.79 -5.81
CA HIS A 479 -10.85 2.44 -6.75
C HIS A 479 -10.24 2.79 -8.11
N VAL A 480 -9.15 3.55 -8.12
CA VAL A 480 -8.44 3.93 -9.36
C VAL A 480 -7.94 2.71 -10.15
N ILE A 481 -7.60 1.61 -9.48
CA ILE A 481 -7.19 0.36 -10.14
C ILE A 481 -8.38 -0.38 -10.76
N ARG A 482 -9.55 -0.31 -10.10
CA ARG A 482 -10.80 -0.79 -10.67
C ARG A 482 -11.17 0.00 -11.93
N GLN A 483 -11.06 1.33 -11.88
CA GLN A 483 -11.29 2.21 -13.04
C GLN A 483 -10.31 1.92 -14.17
N LEU A 484 -9.02 1.71 -13.87
CA LEU A 484 -8.03 1.21 -14.85
C LEU A 484 -8.50 -0.11 -15.50
N GLY A 485 -9.04 -1.04 -14.72
CA GLY A 485 -9.56 -2.30 -15.25
C GLY A 485 -10.77 -2.13 -16.16
N LEU A 486 -11.70 -1.22 -15.82
CA LEU A 486 -12.85 -0.91 -16.67
C LEU A 486 -12.43 -0.21 -17.98
N TRP A 487 -11.49 0.73 -17.91
CA TRP A 487 -10.87 1.37 -19.08
C TRP A 487 -10.20 0.34 -20.02
N LEU A 488 -9.51 -0.66 -19.46
CA LEU A 488 -8.93 -1.75 -20.25
C LEU A 488 -10.00 -2.59 -20.96
N VAL A 489 -11.14 -2.85 -20.30
CA VAL A 489 -12.27 -3.56 -20.91
C VAL A 489 -12.88 -2.71 -22.04
N ASN A 490 -13.08 -1.41 -21.83
CA ASN A 490 -13.66 -0.51 -22.82
C ASN A 490 -12.84 -0.45 -24.13
N LYS A 491 -11.51 -0.56 -24.02
CA LYS A 491 -10.58 -0.64 -25.16
C LYS A 491 -10.47 -2.02 -25.81
N SER A 492 -11.11 -3.04 -25.26
CA SER A 492 -11.14 -4.40 -25.82
C SER A 492 -12.41 -4.66 -26.63
N ASP A 493 -12.43 -5.76 -27.37
CA ASP A 493 -13.64 -6.25 -28.05
C ASP A 493 -14.70 -6.79 -27.07
N THR A 494 -14.33 -7.03 -25.80
CA THR A 494 -15.26 -7.51 -24.77
C THR A 494 -16.01 -6.35 -24.13
N LYS A 495 -17.33 -6.49 -23.95
CA LYS A 495 -18.17 -5.48 -23.31
C LYS A 495 -18.70 -6.01 -21.99
N PHE A 496 -18.43 -5.29 -20.90
CA PHE A 496 -19.02 -5.59 -19.60
C PHE A 496 -20.08 -4.54 -19.26
N LEU A 497 -21.19 -4.97 -18.65
CA LEU A 497 -22.16 -4.09 -18.00
C LEU A 497 -21.91 -4.16 -16.49
N VAL A 498 -21.32 -3.11 -15.92
CA VAL A 498 -20.80 -3.12 -14.54
C VAL A 498 -21.38 -1.97 -13.73
N GLN A 499 -22.47 -2.24 -13.00
CA GLN A 499 -23.14 -1.28 -12.12
C GLN A 499 -23.42 -1.84 -10.71
N PRO A 500 -22.43 -2.42 -10.01
CA PRO A 500 -22.62 -2.92 -8.65
C PRO A 500 -22.63 -1.78 -7.63
N GLY A 501 -23.53 -1.83 -6.64
CA GLY A 501 -23.46 -0.90 -5.51
C GLY A 501 -23.82 0.56 -5.82
N MET A 502 -24.51 0.82 -6.93
CA MET A 502 -24.89 2.17 -7.39
C MET A 502 -26.24 2.64 -6.83
N ALA A 503 -26.82 1.90 -5.88
CA ALA A 503 -28.13 2.16 -5.30
C ALA A 503 -29.27 2.22 -6.33
N LEU A 504 -29.19 1.42 -7.40
CA LEU A 504 -30.22 1.38 -8.45
C LEU A 504 -31.52 0.77 -7.91
N ASP A 505 -32.66 1.44 -8.13
CA ASP A 505 -33.99 0.89 -7.84
C ASP A 505 -34.54 0.03 -8.99
N ASN A 506 -34.07 0.29 -10.22
CA ASN A 506 -34.47 -0.40 -11.44
C ASN A 506 -33.25 -0.98 -12.16
N ALA A 507 -33.44 -2.12 -12.81
CA ALA A 507 -32.40 -2.70 -13.66
C ALA A 507 -32.19 -1.87 -14.94
N PRO A 508 -30.99 -1.95 -15.55
CA PRO A 508 -30.70 -1.29 -16.82
C PRO A 508 -31.63 -1.79 -17.93
N SER A 509 -31.83 -0.96 -18.95
CA SER A 509 -32.73 -1.30 -20.05
C SER A 509 -32.25 -2.55 -20.79
N ALA A 510 -33.18 -3.36 -21.31
CA ALA A 510 -32.85 -4.61 -22.01
C ALA A 510 -31.86 -4.43 -23.17
N GLY A 511 -31.80 -3.23 -23.77
CA GLY A 511 -30.86 -2.88 -24.84
C GLY A 511 -29.40 -2.95 -24.40
N GLU A 512 -29.10 -2.45 -23.20
CA GLU A 512 -27.75 -2.37 -22.63
C GLU A 512 -27.14 -3.75 -22.34
N TRP A 513 -27.98 -4.77 -22.20
CA TRP A 513 -27.54 -6.13 -21.89
C TRP A 513 -27.09 -6.90 -23.14
N ASN A 514 -27.59 -6.53 -24.32
CA ASN A 514 -27.52 -7.36 -25.53
C ASN A 514 -26.09 -7.65 -26.00
N GLU A 515 -25.17 -6.70 -25.82
CA GLU A 515 -23.77 -6.79 -26.24
C GLU A 515 -22.83 -7.27 -25.13
N ALA A 516 -23.31 -7.33 -23.89
CA ALA A 516 -22.47 -7.65 -22.75
C ALA A 516 -22.05 -9.13 -22.75
N THR A 517 -20.79 -9.39 -22.42
CA THR A 517 -20.27 -10.73 -22.13
C THR A 517 -20.32 -11.04 -20.63
N ARG A 518 -20.24 -10.02 -19.78
CA ARG A 518 -20.37 -10.15 -18.32
C ARG A 518 -21.22 -9.02 -17.77
N ILE A 519 -22.13 -9.36 -16.87
CA ILE A 519 -23.08 -8.41 -16.29
C ILE A 519 -22.99 -8.49 -14.77
N SER A 520 -22.83 -7.35 -14.12
CA SER A 520 -22.87 -7.21 -12.67
C SER A 520 -23.75 -6.02 -12.29
N ILE A 521 -24.88 -6.32 -11.66
CA ILE A 521 -25.84 -5.36 -11.09
C ILE A 521 -26.14 -5.69 -9.63
N MET A 522 -25.21 -6.38 -8.98
CA MET A 522 -25.30 -6.81 -7.59
C MET A 522 -25.23 -5.63 -6.60
N SER A 523 -25.66 -5.88 -5.37
CA SER A 523 -25.63 -4.89 -4.27
C SER A 523 -26.40 -3.59 -4.59
N ASN A 524 -27.53 -3.69 -5.29
CA ASN A 524 -28.44 -2.58 -5.56
C ASN A 524 -29.78 -2.78 -4.82
N ASN A 525 -30.77 -1.93 -5.11
CA ASN A 525 -32.13 -1.98 -4.56
C ASN A 525 -33.15 -2.49 -5.60
N ILE A 526 -32.72 -3.26 -6.59
CA ILE A 526 -33.57 -3.69 -7.70
C ILE A 526 -34.71 -4.57 -7.17
N THR A 527 -35.93 -4.29 -7.62
CA THR A 527 -37.15 -4.97 -7.15
C THR A 527 -37.70 -5.99 -8.13
N GLU A 528 -37.59 -5.74 -9.43
CA GLU A 528 -38.08 -6.63 -10.48
C GLU A 528 -37.27 -6.60 -11.78
N LEU A 529 -37.35 -7.69 -12.55
CA LEU A 529 -36.78 -7.84 -13.89
C LEU A 529 -37.90 -8.21 -14.89
N SER A 530 -38.69 -7.21 -15.28
CA SER A 530 -39.91 -7.37 -16.09
C SER A 530 -39.68 -7.39 -17.61
N PHE A 531 -38.51 -7.85 -18.08
CA PHE A 531 -38.17 -7.95 -19.50
C PHE A 531 -37.45 -9.28 -19.82
N SER A 532 -37.25 -9.56 -21.11
CA SER A 532 -36.48 -10.73 -21.58
C SER A 532 -35.35 -10.26 -22.49
N PRO A 533 -34.12 -10.14 -21.98
CA PRO A 533 -33.01 -9.60 -22.74
C PRO A 533 -32.53 -10.58 -23.83
N LYS A 534 -31.88 -10.05 -24.88
CA LYS A 534 -31.34 -10.84 -26.01
C LYS A 534 -29.83 -10.98 -25.86
N CYS A 535 -29.40 -11.83 -24.93
CA CYS A 535 -28.03 -11.92 -24.44
C CYS A 535 -27.39 -13.28 -24.74
N LYS A 536 -26.94 -13.48 -25.99
CA LYS A 536 -26.36 -14.77 -26.40
C LYS A 536 -24.92 -15.01 -25.92
N ASN A 537 -24.19 -13.93 -25.66
CA ASN A 537 -22.75 -13.97 -25.36
C ASN A 537 -22.45 -13.80 -23.86
N VAL A 538 -23.46 -13.62 -23.01
CA VAL A 538 -23.26 -13.46 -21.57
C VAL A 538 -22.77 -14.78 -20.97
N THR A 539 -21.61 -14.76 -20.32
CA THR A 539 -21.03 -15.90 -19.60
C THR A 539 -21.15 -15.76 -18.08
N THR A 540 -21.27 -14.53 -17.58
CA THR A 540 -21.45 -14.24 -16.14
C THR A 540 -22.59 -13.26 -15.91
N LEU A 541 -23.47 -13.59 -14.97
CA LEU A 541 -24.52 -12.71 -14.45
C LEU A 541 -24.49 -12.69 -12.91
N LEU A 542 -24.11 -11.55 -12.35
CA LEU A 542 -24.02 -11.30 -10.90
C LEU A 542 -25.12 -10.33 -10.47
N MET A 543 -26.10 -10.81 -9.70
CA MET A 543 -27.25 -10.02 -9.22
C MET A 543 -27.48 -10.16 -7.71
N GLN A 544 -26.54 -10.75 -6.99
CA GLN A 544 -26.62 -10.97 -5.56
C GLN A 544 -26.77 -9.69 -4.74
N ASN A 545 -27.21 -9.81 -3.49
CA ASN A 545 -27.43 -8.68 -2.58
C ASN A 545 -28.39 -7.61 -3.14
N ASN A 546 -29.42 -8.03 -3.88
CA ASN A 546 -30.59 -7.21 -4.19
C ASN A 546 -31.77 -7.71 -3.33
N PRO A 547 -31.86 -7.29 -2.05
CA PRO A 547 -32.75 -7.94 -1.07
C PRO A 547 -34.23 -7.82 -1.41
N ASN A 548 -34.61 -6.85 -2.25
CA ASN A 548 -36.00 -6.63 -2.66
C ASN A 548 -36.35 -7.28 -4.02
N LEU A 549 -35.39 -7.89 -4.72
CA LEU A 549 -35.63 -8.54 -6.01
C LEU A 549 -36.46 -9.79 -5.81
N ASN A 550 -37.76 -9.72 -6.10
CA ASN A 550 -38.72 -10.82 -5.85
C ASN A 550 -39.39 -11.35 -7.12
N LYS A 551 -39.26 -10.65 -8.25
CA LYS A 551 -39.98 -10.95 -9.50
C LYS A 551 -39.05 -10.90 -10.71
N MET A 552 -39.10 -11.95 -11.52
CA MET A 552 -38.38 -12.06 -12.78
C MET A 552 -39.32 -12.51 -13.89
N SER A 553 -39.15 -11.99 -15.10
CA SER A 553 -39.89 -12.44 -16.27
C SER A 553 -39.65 -13.93 -16.54
N TYR A 554 -40.72 -14.67 -16.84
CA TYR A 554 -40.66 -16.11 -17.12
C TYR A 554 -39.63 -16.48 -18.21
N GLY A 555 -39.53 -15.63 -19.24
CA GLY A 555 -38.61 -15.83 -20.37
C GLY A 555 -37.23 -15.20 -20.20
N PHE A 556 -36.85 -14.77 -18.99
CA PHE A 556 -35.62 -13.98 -18.77
C PHE A 556 -34.34 -14.68 -19.28
N PHE A 557 -34.20 -15.98 -19.05
CA PHE A 557 -33.00 -16.74 -19.46
C PHE A 557 -33.05 -17.29 -20.90
N ARG A 558 -34.15 -17.09 -21.64
CA ARG A 558 -34.44 -17.79 -22.91
C ARG A 558 -33.33 -17.71 -23.96
N THR A 559 -32.48 -16.68 -23.93
CA THR A 559 -31.41 -16.47 -24.92
C THR A 559 -29.99 -16.65 -24.37
N MET A 560 -29.83 -17.00 -23.10
CA MET A 560 -28.54 -17.01 -22.39
C MET A 560 -27.80 -18.36 -22.47
N SER A 561 -27.62 -18.89 -23.69
CA SER A 561 -27.03 -20.23 -23.88
C SER A 561 -25.55 -20.36 -23.51
N SER A 562 -24.85 -19.24 -23.40
CA SER A 562 -23.41 -19.19 -23.06
C SER A 562 -23.17 -18.93 -21.57
N LEU A 563 -24.22 -18.76 -20.76
CA LEU A 563 -24.11 -18.40 -19.35
C LEU A 563 -23.49 -19.55 -18.56
N LYS A 564 -22.37 -19.27 -17.87
CA LYS A 564 -21.63 -20.22 -17.04
C LYS A 564 -21.74 -19.93 -15.55
N VAL A 565 -21.83 -18.66 -15.16
CA VAL A 565 -21.96 -18.21 -13.77
C VAL A 565 -23.24 -17.41 -13.58
N LEU A 566 -24.11 -17.87 -12.68
CA LEU A 566 -25.31 -17.17 -12.24
C LEU A 566 -25.33 -17.08 -10.70
N ASP A 567 -25.27 -15.86 -10.18
CA ASP A 567 -25.37 -15.58 -8.74
C ASP A 567 -26.59 -14.69 -8.45
N LEU A 568 -27.57 -15.28 -7.77
CA LEU A 568 -28.81 -14.65 -7.30
C LEU A 568 -28.87 -14.62 -5.76
N SER A 569 -27.76 -14.88 -5.07
CA SER A 569 -27.76 -15.01 -3.62
C SER A 569 -28.22 -13.74 -2.92
N HIS A 570 -28.81 -13.86 -1.74
CA HIS A 570 -29.34 -12.73 -0.97
C HIS A 570 -30.35 -11.86 -1.76
N THR A 571 -31.29 -12.50 -2.43
CA THR A 571 -32.44 -11.86 -3.12
C THR A 571 -33.77 -12.43 -2.61
N ALA A 572 -34.89 -11.75 -2.84
CA ALA A 572 -36.21 -12.19 -2.40
C ALA A 572 -36.96 -13.07 -3.42
N ILE A 573 -36.26 -13.63 -4.42
CA ILE A 573 -36.89 -14.44 -5.46
C ILE A 573 -37.54 -15.69 -4.86
N THR A 574 -38.74 -16.01 -5.33
CA THR A 574 -39.53 -17.17 -4.85
C THR A 574 -39.57 -18.33 -5.85
N SER A 575 -39.22 -18.07 -7.10
CA SER A 575 -39.12 -19.07 -8.18
C SER A 575 -38.07 -18.65 -9.20
N LEU A 576 -37.51 -19.62 -9.92
CA LEU A 576 -36.64 -19.37 -11.06
C LEU A 576 -37.42 -19.33 -12.37
N PRO A 577 -37.05 -18.43 -13.31
CA PRO A 577 -37.49 -18.47 -14.71
C PRO A 577 -37.14 -19.78 -15.43
N GLU A 578 -37.67 -19.95 -16.65
CA GLU A 578 -37.37 -21.11 -17.50
C GLU A 578 -35.85 -21.18 -17.80
N CYS A 579 -35.19 -22.25 -17.36
CA CYS A 579 -33.71 -22.36 -17.35
C CYS A 579 -33.16 -23.35 -18.37
N ASP A 580 -34.00 -23.92 -19.25
CA ASP A 580 -33.59 -24.90 -20.27
C ASP A 580 -32.58 -24.36 -21.29
N ALA A 581 -32.60 -23.04 -21.51
CA ALA A 581 -31.61 -22.37 -22.34
C ALA A 581 -30.20 -22.35 -21.70
N LEU A 582 -30.06 -22.52 -20.38
CA LEU A 582 -28.80 -22.37 -19.64
C LEU A 582 -27.86 -23.60 -19.78
N VAL A 583 -27.70 -24.11 -21.00
CA VAL A 583 -27.01 -25.37 -21.28
C VAL A 583 -25.52 -25.39 -20.93
N ALA A 584 -24.88 -24.22 -20.82
CA ALA A 584 -23.47 -24.06 -20.45
C ALA A 584 -23.26 -23.72 -18.96
N LEU A 585 -24.32 -23.69 -18.15
CA LEU A 585 -24.24 -23.24 -16.77
C LEU A 585 -23.42 -24.20 -15.92
N GLU A 586 -22.34 -23.71 -15.31
CA GLU A 586 -21.45 -24.48 -14.44
C GLU A 586 -21.61 -24.10 -12.97
N HIS A 587 -21.97 -22.85 -12.67
CA HIS A 587 -22.13 -22.33 -11.31
C HIS A 587 -23.47 -21.62 -11.13
N LEU A 588 -24.27 -22.12 -10.19
CA LEU A 588 -25.55 -21.53 -9.78
C LEU A 588 -25.58 -21.31 -8.27
N ASN A 589 -25.71 -20.05 -7.85
CA ASN A 589 -25.86 -19.69 -6.45
C ASN A 589 -27.23 -19.04 -6.20
N LEU A 590 -28.03 -19.72 -5.38
CA LEU A 590 -29.35 -19.31 -4.91
C LEU A 590 -29.39 -19.21 -3.37
N SER A 591 -28.24 -19.19 -2.72
CA SER A 591 -28.16 -19.12 -1.27
C SER A 591 -28.86 -17.87 -0.72
N HIS A 592 -29.45 -17.98 0.46
CA HIS A 592 -30.18 -16.89 1.10
C HIS A 592 -31.32 -16.30 0.23
N THR A 593 -31.94 -17.10 -0.63
CA THR A 593 -33.16 -16.71 -1.37
C THR A 593 -34.44 -17.24 -0.72
N HIS A 594 -35.60 -16.77 -1.18
CA HIS A 594 -36.92 -17.25 -0.76
C HIS A 594 -37.50 -18.30 -1.72
N ILE A 595 -36.64 -18.97 -2.49
CA ILE A 595 -37.06 -19.93 -3.50
C ILE A 595 -37.81 -21.09 -2.86
N MET A 596 -39.01 -21.37 -3.37
CA MET A 596 -39.88 -22.42 -2.82
C MET A 596 -39.72 -23.75 -3.54
N ARG A 597 -39.52 -23.71 -4.86
CA ARG A 597 -39.32 -24.89 -5.73
C ARG A 597 -38.33 -24.59 -6.85
N LEU A 598 -37.60 -25.60 -7.29
CA LEU A 598 -36.72 -25.55 -8.45
C LEU A 598 -37.48 -26.06 -9.69
N PRO A 599 -37.25 -25.47 -10.87
CA PRO A 599 -37.90 -25.92 -12.10
C PRO A 599 -37.34 -27.30 -12.51
N GLU A 600 -38.21 -28.23 -12.95
CA GLU A 600 -37.82 -29.59 -13.36
C GLU A 600 -36.72 -29.63 -14.43
N ARG A 601 -36.67 -28.61 -15.30
CA ARG A 601 -35.65 -28.51 -16.35
C ARG A 601 -34.25 -28.18 -15.81
N LEU A 602 -34.11 -27.67 -14.59
CA LEU A 602 -32.81 -27.43 -13.94
C LEU A 602 -32.01 -28.72 -13.83
N TRP A 603 -32.67 -29.85 -13.59
CA TRP A 603 -32.05 -31.16 -13.49
C TRP A 603 -31.51 -31.71 -14.82
N LEU A 604 -31.77 -31.02 -15.94
CA LEU A 604 -31.25 -31.37 -17.26
C LEU A 604 -29.96 -30.60 -17.61
N LEU A 605 -29.50 -29.70 -16.75
CA LEU A 605 -28.28 -28.90 -16.96
C LEU A 605 -27.03 -29.74 -16.69
N LYS A 606 -26.57 -30.46 -17.71
CA LYS A 606 -25.49 -31.46 -17.60
C LYS A 606 -24.11 -30.89 -17.27
N GLU A 607 -23.90 -29.60 -17.52
CA GLU A 607 -22.63 -28.92 -17.23
C GLU A 607 -22.53 -28.37 -15.81
N LEU A 608 -23.62 -28.43 -15.02
CA LEU A 608 -23.65 -27.84 -13.68
C LEU A 608 -22.68 -28.55 -12.73
N ARG A 609 -21.74 -27.78 -12.16
CA ARG A 609 -20.69 -28.26 -11.23
C ARG A 609 -20.88 -27.74 -9.82
N HIS A 610 -21.51 -26.57 -9.67
CA HIS A 610 -21.73 -25.93 -8.38
C HIS A 610 -23.19 -25.49 -8.26
N LEU A 611 -23.88 -26.01 -7.25
CA LEU A 611 -25.23 -25.62 -6.87
C LEU A 611 -25.27 -25.26 -5.39
N ASP A 612 -25.42 -23.98 -5.09
CA ASP A 612 -25.58 -23.48 -3.73
C ASP A 612 -27.03 -23.07 -3.46
N LEU A 613 -27.64 -23.75 -2.50
CA LEU A 613 -29.01 -23.57 -1.98
C LEU A 613 -28.96 -23.33 -0.46
N SER A 614 -27.81 -22.95 0.09
CA SER A 614 -27.68 -22.79 1.53
C SER A 614 -28.58 -21.67 2.04
N VAL A 615 -29.15 -21.86 3.23
CA VAL A 615 -30.02 -20.88 3.89
C VAL A 615 -31.27 -20.52 3.05
N THR A 616 -31.72 -21.39 2.13
CA THR A 616 -33.04 -21.25 1.47
C THR A 616 -34.14 -21.79 2.38
N VAL A 617 -34.61 -20.97 3.30
CA VAL A 617 -35.55 -21.35 4.37
C VAL A 617 -36.98 -21.63 3.90
N ALA A 618 -37.32 -21.30 2.65
CA ALA A 618 -38.64 -21.53 2.06
C ALA A 618 -38.67 -22.73 1.08
N LEU A 619 -37.54 -23.41 0.86
CA LEU A 619 -37.42 -24.47 -0.15
C LEU A 619 -38.15 -25.76 0.31
N GLU A 620 -39.25 -26.09 -0.37
CA GLU A 620 -40.11 -27.26 -0.11
C GLU A 620 -39.96 -28.38 -1.15
N ASP A 621 -39.04 -28.23 -2.11
CA ASP A 621 -38.90 -29.15 -3.25
C ASP A 621 -38.46 -30.57 -2.84
N THR A 622 -38.59 -31.55 -3.72
CA THR A 622 -38.01 -32.89 -3.56
C THR A 622 -36.81 -33.03 -4.50
N MET A 623 -35.57 -33.05 -3.99
CA MET A 623 -34.34 -33.17 -4.81
C MET A 623 -34.14 -34.55 -5.46
N ASN A 624 -35.24 -35.27 -5.76
CA ASN A 624 -35.26 -36.62 -6.32
C ASN A 624 -34.53 -36.73 -7.67
N ASN A 625 -34.48 -35.63 -8.40
CA ASN A 625 -33.82 -35.54 -9.72
C ASN A 625 -32.37 -35.04 -9.65
N CYS A 626 -31.81 -34.74 -8.47
CA CYS A 626 -30.44 -34.27 -8.32
C CYS A 626 -29.40 -35.27 -8.86
N SER A 627 -29.71 -36.57 -8.78
CA SER A 627 -28.91 -37.67 -9.35
C SER A 627 -28.61 -37.55 -10.85
N LYS A 628 -29.39 -36.75 -11.59
CA LYS A 628 -29.17 -36.48 -13.03
C LYS A 628 -27.99 -35.52 -13.31
N LEU A 629 -27.53 -34.79 -12.28
CA LEU A 629 -26.43 -33.82 -12.40
C LEU A 629 -25.08 -34.51 -12.19
N HIS A 630 -24.65 -35.31 -13.19
CA HIS A 630 -23.48 -36.18 -13.04
C HIS A 630 -22.13 -35.46 -12.87
N LYS A 631 -22.01 -34.19 -13.31
CA LYS A 631 -20.80 -33.36 -13.17
C LYS A 631 -20.79 -32.51 -11.88
N LEU A 632 -21.80 -32.66 -11.02
CA LEU A 632 -21.93 -31.84 -9.82
C LEU A 632 -20.81 -32.16 -8.83
N LYS A 633 -20.04 -31.12 -8.47
CA LYS A 633 -18.91 -31.19 -7.52
C LYS A 633 -19.23 -30.53 -6.19
N VAL A 634 -20.09 -29.51 -6.21
CA VAL A 634 -20.51 -28.77 -5.01
C VAL A 634 -22.03 -28.78 -4.95
N LEU A 635 -22.57 -29.33 -3.87
CA LEU A 635 -23.98 -29.23 -3.50
C LEU A 635 -24.07 -28.68 -2.08
N ASN A 636 -24.65 -27.49 -1.92
CA ASN A 636 -24.76 -26.87 -0.61
C ASN A 636 -26.23 -26.65 -0.23
N LEU A 637 -26.73 -27.50 0.65
CA LEU A 637 -28.05 -27.48 1.30
C LEU A 637 -27.94 -27.14 2.80
N PHE A 638 -26.83 -26.52 3.19
CA PHE A 638 -26.59 -26.17 4.58
C PHE A 638 -27.61 -25.11 5.04
N ARG A 639 -28.37 -25.41 6.08
CA ARG A 639 -29.44 -24.58 6.65
C ARG A 639 -30.59 -24.25 5.67
N SER A 640 -30.76 -25.00 4.58
CA SER A 640 -31.99 -24.95 3.79
C SER A 640 -33.16 -25.63 4.51
N HIS A 641 -34.40 -25.29 4.14
CA HIS A 641 -35.57 -26.03 4.59
C HIS A 641 -35.64 -27.43 3.97
N TYR A 642 -35.13 -27.57 2.75
CA TYR A 642 -34.84 -28.87 2.18
C TYR A 642 -33.75 -29.53 3.01
N GLY A 643 -34.14 -30.42 3.91
CA GLY A 643 -33.23 -31.31 4.58
C GLY A 643 -33.87 -32.67 4.77
N ILE A 644 -33.02 -33.63 5.10
CA ILE A 644 -33.35 -35.04 4.97
C ILE A 644 -33.97 -35.50 6.28
N ARG A 645 -35.27 -35.82 6.20
CA ARG A 645 -36.10 -36.29 7.33
C ARG A 645 -36.14 -37.81 7.45
N ASP A 646 -35.92 -38.50 6.34
CA ASP A 646 -36.01 -39.95 6.24
C ASP A 646 -34.76 -40.46 5.54
N VAL A 647 -34.22 -41.55 6.06
CA VAL A 647 -33.06 -42.28 5.56
C VAL A 647 -33.20 -42.63 4.08
N ASP A 648 -34.41 -42.95 3.62
CA ASP A 648 -34.69 -43.32 2.23
C ASP A 648 -34.57 -42.15 1.25
N ASN A 649 -34.71 -40.91 1.75
CA ASN A 649 -34.55 -39.70 0.95
C ASN A 649 -33.08 -39.29 0.75
N LEU A 650 -32.13 -39.93 1.44
CA LEU A 650 -30.70 -39.76 1.23
C LEU A 650 -30.23 -40.52 -0.01
N ASN A 651 -30.59 -40.02 -1.20
CA ASN A 651 -30.24 -40.62 -2.50
C ASN A 651 -29.17 -39.79 -3.27
N LEU A 652 -28.11 -39.39 -2.57
CA LEU A 652 -27.01 -38.61 -3.13
C LEU A 652 -25.78 -39.47 -3.51
N ASP A 653 -25.78 -40.76 -3.17
CA ASP A 653 -24.70 -41.71 -3.50
C ASP A 653 -24.44 -41.85 -5.02
N SER A 654 -25.38 -41.42 -5.85
CA SER A 654 -25.25 -41.40 -7.32
C SER A 654 -24.35 -40.27 -7.84
N LEU A 655 -24.08 -39.24 -7.05
CA LEU A 655 -23.24 -38.09 -7.40
C LEU A 655 -21.75 -38.42 -7.20
N LYS A 656 -21.16 -39.13 -8.16
CA LYS A 656 -19.79 -39.66 -8.05
C LYS A 656 -18.68 -38.61 -8.04
N GLU A 657 -18.92 -37.42 -8.59
CA GLU A 657 -17.95 -36.32 -8.64
C GLU A 657 -18.10 -35.33 -7.48
N LEU A 658 -19.00 -35.59 -6.51
CA LEU A 658 -19.27 -34.67 -5.42
C LEU A 658 -18.05 -34.53 -4.50
N LEU A 659 -17.49 -33.33 -4.40
CA LEU A 659 -16.34 -32.99 -3.57
C LEU A 659 -16.75 -32.23 -2.31
N PHE A 660 -17.83 -31.45 -2.38
CA PHE A 660 -18.34 -30.65 -1.27
C PHE A 660 -19.84 -30.86 -1.12
N LEU A 661 -20.24 -31.21 0.09
CA LEU A 661 -21.61 -31.32 0.54
C LEU A 661 -21.82 -30.48 1.80
N GLY A 662 -22.72 -29.50 1.69
CA GLY A 662 -23.38 -28.90 2.84
C GLY A 662 -24.77 -29.49 2.96
N ILE A 663 -25.18 -29.95 4.15
CA ILE A 663 -26.46 -30.64 4.30
C ILE A 663 -27.16 -30.31 5.61
N THR A 664 -28.49 -30.28 5.55
CA THR A 664 -29.36 -30.23 6.73
C THR A 664 -30.08 -31.56 6.90
N ILE A 665 -30.09 -32.09 8.12
CA ILE A 665 -30.79 -33.33 8.46
C ILE A 665 -31.70 -33.10 9.67
N TYR A 666 -32.78 -33.89 9.73
CA TYR A 666 -33.84 -33.74 10.73
C TYR A 666 -34.03 -34.97 11.62
N ALA A 667 -33.24 -36.02 11.44
CA ALA A 667 -33.36 -37.26 12.20
C ALA A 667 -31.99 -37.92 12.43
N GLU A 668 -31.83 -38.58 13.58
CA GLU A 668 -30.57 -39.20 14.01
C GLU A 668 -30.18 -40.43 13.17
N ASP A 669 -31.16 -41.19 12.69
CA ASP A 669 -30.95 -42.33 11.78
C ASP A 669 -30.37 -41.89 10.42
N VAL A 670 -30.76 -40.71 9.91
CA VAL A 670 -30.17 -40.09 8.73
C VAL A 670 -28.70 -39.74 9.00
N LEU A 671 -28.38 -39.21 10.18
CA LEU A 671 -26.99 -38.92 10.57
C LEU A 671 -26.14 -40.19 10.54
N LYS A 672 -26.66 -41.29 11.12
CA LYS A 672 -25.99 -42.59 11.13
C LYS A 672 -25.73 -43.12 9.72
N LYS A 673 -26.71 -43.01 8.80
CA LYS A 673 -26.52 -43.42 7.39
C LYS A 673 -25.51 -42.52 6.67
N LEU A 674 -25.59 -41.20 6.87
CA LEU A 674 -24.69 -40.22 6.25
C LEU A 674 -23.24 -40.45 6.68
N ASN A 675 -23.02 -40.78 7.96
CA ASN A 675 -21.69 -41.06 8.51
C ASN A 675 -21.16 -42.47 8.18
N MET A 676 -21.82 -43.27 7.36
CA MET A 676 -21.20 -44.54 6.92
C MET A 676 -19.91 -44.26 6.11
N PRO A 677 -18.90 -45.15 6.10
CA PRO A 677 -17.64 -44.97 5.38
C PRO A 677 -17.83 -45.09 3.85
N ARG A 678 -18.55 -44.13 3.28
CA ARG A 678 -18.95 -44.00 1.88
C ARG A 678 -18.45 -42.65 1.34
N PRO A 679 -18.39 -42.48 0.00
CA PRO A 679 -17.96 -41.22 -0.59
C PRO A 679 -18.72 -40.00 -0.06
N LEU A 680 -20.02 -40.14 0.22
CA LEU A 680 -20.87 -39.05 0.70
C LEU A 680 -20.41 -38.45 2.04
N ALA A 681 -19.98 -39.29 2.99
CA ALA A 681 -19.44 -38.82 4.27
C ALA A 681 -18.18 -37.98 4.05
N LYS A 682 -17.25 -38.47 3.21
CA LYS A 682 -16.01 -37.77 2.87
C LYS A 682 -16.24 -36.42 2.20
N SER A 683 -17.27 -36.32 1.36
CA SER A 683 -17.64 -35.06 0.72
C SER A 683 -18.34 -34.09 1.67
N THR A 684 -18.77 -34.49 2.88
CA THR A 684 -19.51 -33.64 3.81
C THR A 684 -18.58 -32.65 4.53
N HIS A 685 -18.76 -31.37 4.23
CA HIS A 685 -17.97 -30.27 4.80
C HIS A 685 -18.80 -29.40 5.77
N ARG A 686 -20.12 -29.33 5.57
CA ARG A 686 -21.02 -28.58 6.47
C ARG A 686 -22.23 -29.42 6.83
N LEU A 687 -22.50 -29.54 8.13
CA LEU A 687 -23.61 -30.34 8.66
C LEU A 687 -24.48 -29.48 9.57
N ASN A 688 -25.77 -29.45 9.29
CA ASN A 688 -26.79 -28.86 10.15
C ASN A 688 -27.73 -29.94 10.69
N LEU A 689 -27.74 -30.11 12.02
CA LEU A 689 -28.67 -30.97 12.75
C LEU A 689 -29.82 -30.12 13.23
N LYS A 690 -31.03 -30.35 12.69
CA LYS A 690 -32.18 -29.48 12.94
C LYS A 690 -33.43 -30.25 13.32
N TYR A 691 -34.00 -29.99 14.50
CA TYR A 691 -35.18 -30.73 15.00
C TYR A 691 -34.99 -32.26 15.02
N CYS A 692 -33.79 -32.75 15.30
CA CYS A 692 -33.55 -34.19 15.51
C CYS A 692 -34.20 -34.61 16.82
N ALA A 693 -35.43 -35.14 16.74
CA ALA A 693 -36.18 -35.65 17.89
C ALA A 693 -35.47 -36.84 18.53
N ASP A 694 -35.64 -37.02 19.83
CA ASP A 694 -35.08 -38.11 20.64
C ASP A 694 -33.54 -38.14 20.73
N MET A 695 -32.83 -37.26 20.03
CA MET A 695 -31.37 -37.15 20.06
C MET A 695 -30.92 -36.51 21.37
N GLN A 696 -30.54 -37.34 22.35
CA GLN A 696 -30.13 -36.89 23.68
C GLN A 696 -28.67 -36.42 23.78
N SER A 697 -27.78 -37.03 22.99
CA SER A 697 -26.37 -36.68 22.99
C SER A 697 -25.74 -36.80 21.61
N ILE A 698 -24.70 -36.01 21.34
CA ILE A 698 -23.87 -36.14 20.14
C ILE A 698 -22.39 -36.20 20.54
N LYS A 699 -21.68 -37.23 20.06
CA LYS A 699 -20.22 -37.29 20.17
C LYS A 699 -19.60 -36.84 18.86
N ILE A 700 -18.55 -36.02 18.92
CA ILE A 700 -17.88 -35.53 17.72
C ILE A 700 -17.09 -36.65 17.03
N SER A 701 -16.59 -37.63 17.78
CA SER A 701 -15.97 -38.87 17.25
C SER A 701 -16.95 -39.72 16.43
N ASP A 702 -18.25 -39.67 16.73
CA ASP A 702 -19.30 -40.33 15.95
C ASP A 702 -19.45 -39.71 14.54
N LEU A 703 -18.72 -38.63 14.21
CA LEU A 703 -18.65 -38.02 12.87
C LEU A 703 -17.33 -38.32 12.14
N SER A 704 -16.55 -39.29 12.63
CA SER A 704 -15.18 -39.59 12.18
C SER A 704 -15.03 -39.92 10.69
N HIS A 705 -16.09 -40.37 10.02
CA HIS A 705 -16.05 -40.65 8.57
C HIS A 705 -16.22 -39.40 7.70
N MET A 706 -16.60 -38.26 8.30
CA MET A 706 -16.64 -36.94 7.65
C MET A 706 -15.29 -36.24 7.81
N GLU A 707 -14.25 -36.78 7.16
CA GLU A 707 -12.84 -36.36 7.29
C GLU A 707 -12.59 -34.86 6.99
N HIS A 708 -13.50 -34.22 6.25
CA HIS A 708 -13.43 -32.81 5.82
C HIS A 708 -14.49 -31.91 6.47
N LEU A 709 -15.14 -32.35 7.56
CA LEU A 709 -16.16 -31.55 8.23
C LEU A 709 -15.56 -30.28 8.85
N GLU A 710 -15.94 -29.11 8.32
CA GLU A 710 -15.46 -27.79 8.72
C GLU A 710 -16.47 -27.03 9.59
N GLU A 711 -17.77 -27.23 9.35
CA GLU A 711 -18.85 -26.51 10.05
C GLU A 711 -19.94 -27.46 10.56
N LEU A 712 -20.19 -27.41 11.87
CA LEU A 712 -21.27 -28.12 12.55
C LEU A 712 -22.23 -27.09 13.16
N TYR A 713 -23.49 -27.17 12.76
CA TYR A 713 -24.57 -26.36 13.28
C TYR A 713 -25.61 -27.30 13.91
N VAL A 714 -25.93 -27.08 15.18
CA VAL A 714 -26.97 -27.84 15.89
C VAL A 714 -28.06 -26.86 16.30
N GLU A 715 -29.26 -27.03 15.75
CA GLU A 715 -30.39 -26.12 15.89
C GLU A 715 -31.64 -26.82 16.37
N SER A 716 -32.34 -26.28 17.38
CA SER A 716 -33.70 -26.74 17.73
C SER A 716 -33.82 -28.25 18.01
N CYS A 717 -32.75 -28.90 18.45
CA CYS A 717 -32.76 -30.29 18.91
C CYS A 717 -33.16 -30.27 20.39
N TYR A 718 -34.47 -30.36 20.66
CA TYR A 718 -35.04 -30.05 21.97
C TYR A 718 -34.69 -31.04 23.07
N ASP A 719 -34.38 -32.29 22.72
CA ASP A 719 -34.02 -33.35 23.66
C ASP A 719 -32.51 -33.44 23.92
N LEU A 720 -31.70 -32.68 23.16
CA LEU A 720 -30.25 -32.72 23.24
C LEU A 720 -29.77 -32.10 24.56
N ASN A 721 -29.23 -32.96 25.44
CA ASN A 721 -28.73 -32.58 26.76
C ASN A 721 -27.21 -32.41 26.81
N THR A 722 -26.47 -33.13 25.96
CA THR A 722 -25.00 -33.21 26.05
C THR A 722 -24.34 -33.22 24.67
N VAL A 723 -23.30 -32.40 24.50
CA VAL A 723 -22.36 -32.48 23.35
C VAL A 723 -21.02 -32.96 23.87
N VAL A 724 -20.45 -34.01 23.27
CA VAL A 724 -19.21 -34.64 23.75
C VAL A 724 -18.10 -34.51 22.71
N ALA A 725 -17.04 -33.77 23.06
CA ALA A 725 -15.76 -33.79 22.36
C ALA A 725 -14.78 -34.67 23.15
N ASP A 726 -14.76 -35.97 22.83
CA ASP A 726 -13.92 -36.94 23.51
C ASP A 726 -12.44 -36.87 23.11
N ALA A 727 -11.62 -37.73 23.72
CA ALA A 727 -10.17 -37.82 23.48
C ALA A 727 -9.80 -38.81 22.36
N GLU A 728 -10.78 -39.29 21.57
CA GLU A 728 -10.46 -40.18 20.47
C GLU A 728 -9.61 -39.45 19.42
N LEU A 729 -8.59 -40.14 18.90
CA LEU A 729 -7.70 -39.64 17.85
C LEU A 729 -8.41 -39.63 16.49
N THR A 730 -9.45 -38.82 16.35
CA THR A 730 -10.11 -38.57 15.07
C THR A 730 -9.53 -37.29 14.46
N THR A 731 -9.29 -37.29 13.14
CA THR A 731 -8.81 -36.11 12.42
C THR A 731 -9.98 -35.16 12.15
N SER A 732 -10.53 -34.53 13.19
CA SER A 732 -11.53 -33.47 13.04
C SER A 732 -10.89 -32.22 12.43
N GLN A 733 -11.47 -31.69 11.35
CA GLN A 733 -11.11 -30.39 10.75
C GLN A 733 -12.10 -29.29 11.14
N LEU A 734 -12.87 -29.49 12.21
CA LEU A 734 -13.97 -28.61 12.59
C LEU A 734 -13.46 -27.22 12.98
N GLN A 735 -13.86 -26.20 12.21
CA GLN A 735 -13.47 -24.81 12.40
C GLN A 735 -14.60 -23.97 13.00
N PHE A 736 -15.85 -24.31 12.68
CA PHE A 736 -17.03 -23.55 13.07
C PHE A 736 -18.02 -24.44 13.81
N LEU A 737 -18.37 -24.06 15.04
CA LEU A 737 -19.37 -24.73 15.85
C LEU A 737 -20.47 -23.75 16.23
N THR A 738 -21.72 -24.10 15.92
CA THR A 738 -22.91 -23.34 16.32
C THR A 738 -23.87 -24.23 17.09
N LEU A 739 -24.21 -23.83 18.31
CA LEU A 739 -25.21 -24.47 19.18
C LEU A 739 -26.35 -23.47 19.40
N SER A 740 -27.53 -23.73 18.84
CA SER A 740 -28.61 -22.74 18.80
C SER A 740 -29.97 -23.32 19.15
N VAL A 741 -30.72 -22.66 20.03
CA VAL A 741 -32.08 -23.06 20.43
C VAL A 741 -32.09 -24.49 20.97
N LEU A 742 -31.32 -24.73 22.04
CA LEU A 742 -31.18 -26.03 22.68
C LEU A 742 -31.63 -25.92 24.14
N PRO A 743 -32.95 -25.99 24.42
CA PRO A 743 -33.51 -25.74 25.75
C PRO A 743 -33.10 -26.78 26.80
N SER A 744 -32.75 -27.99 26.38
CA SER A 744 -32.32 -29.08 27.27
C SER A 744 -30.81 -29.20 27.42
N LEU A 745 -30.01 -28.41 26.69
CA LEU A 745 -28.55 -28.52 26.71
C LEU A 745 -28.02 -28.09 28.08
N GLU A 746 -27.46 -29.05 28.81
CA GLU A 746 -26.93 -28.85 30.17
C GLU A 746 -25.41 -28.73 30.17
N SER A 747 -24.72 -29.50 29.33
CA SER A 747 -23.25 -29.51 29.30
C SER A 747 -22.64 -29.76 27.91
N VAL A 748 -21.43 -29.24 27.72
CA VAL A 748 -20.52 -29.61 26.63
C VAL A 748 -19.28 -30.24 27.25
N LEU A 749 -19.14 -31.54 27.12
CA LEU A 749 -18.06 -32.32 27.73
C LEU A 749 -16.87 -32.36 26.78
N VAL A 750 -15.77 -31.70 27.13
CA VAL A 750 -14.53 -31.68 26.35
C VAL A 750 -13.46 -32.43 27.12
N ALA A 751 -12.98 -33.55 26.57
CA ALA A 751 -11.95 -34.35 27.20
C ALA A 751 -10.61 -33.59 27.26
N PRO A 752 -9.77 -33.84 28.29
CA PRO A 752 -8.42 -33.31 28.35
C PRO A 752 -7.64 -33.75 27.10
N MET A 753 -7.06 -32.79 26.36
CA MET A 753 -6.35 -33.05 25.09
C MET A 753 -7.22 -33.52 23.92
N SER A 754 -8.52 -33.21 23.91
CA SER A 754 -9.37 -33.51 22.76
C SER A 754 -8.87 -32.86 21.46
N HIS A 755 -8.63 -33.68 20.43
CA HIS A 755 -8.30 -33.21 19.09
C HIS A 755 -9.54 -32.70 18.32
N ASN A 756 -10.75 -33.03 18.79
CA ASN A 756 -12.01 -32.71 18.13
C ASN A 756 -12.24 -31.19 17.95
N PHE A 757 -11.78 -30.38 18.91
CA PHE A 757 -11.98 -28.93 18.96
C PHE A 757 -10.69 -28.11 18.72
N GLN A 758 -9.57 -28.76 18.39
CA GLN A 758 -8.28 -28.09 18.25
C GLN A 758 -8.24 -27.00 17.17
N TYR A 759 -9.11 -27.10 16.16
CA TYR A 759 -9.18 -26.18 15.03
C TYR A 759 -10.33 -25.18 15.08
N ILE A 760 -11.12 -25.13 16.17
CA ILE A 760 -12.23 -24.19 16.28
C ILE A 760 -11.73 -22.75 16.23
N ARG A 761 -12.26 -21.99 15.28
CA ARG A 761 -12.01 -20.56 15.08
C ARG A 761 -13.23 -19.70 15.40
N LYS A 762 -14.43 -20.25 15.24
CA LYS A 762 -15.68 -19.55 15.53
C LYS A 762 -16.60 -20.44 16.35
N LEU A 763 -17.04 -19.89 17.47
CA LEU A 763 -18.02 -20.53 18.34
C LEU A 763 -19.22 -19.59 18.50
N ILE A 764 -20.41 -20.12 18.21
CA ILE A 764 -21.69 -19.44 18.48
C ILE A 764 -22.50 -20.34 19.42
N ILE A 765 -22.95 -19.79 20.55
CA ILE A 765 -23.91 -20.44 21.44
C ILE A 765 -25.08 -19.49 21.65
N SER A 766 -26.29 -19.91 21.29
CA SER A 766 -27.46 -19.07 21.45
C SER A 766 -28.70 -19.81 21.93
N HIS A 767 -29.50 -19.18 22.79
CA HIS A 767 -30.77 -19.73 23.30
C HIS A 767 -30.59 -21.13 23.94
N CYS A 768 -29.59 -21.26 24.81
CA CYS A 768 -29.29 -22.47 25.59
C CYS A 768 -29.43 -22.17 27.10
N PRO A 769 -30.66 -22.06 27.64
CA PRO A 769 -30.93 -21.53 28.99
C PRO A 769 -30.44 -22.42 30.14
N LYS A 770 -30.30 -23.73 29.91
CA LYS A 770 -29.80 -24.69 30.91
C LYS A 770 -28.28 -24.83 30.92
N LEU A 771 -27.57 -24.27 29.95
CA LEU A 771 -26.11 -24.37 29.87
C LEU A 771 -25.49 -23.50 30.96
N LEU A 772 -24.83 -24.13 31.94
CA LEU A 772 -24.28 -23.44 33.11
C LEU A 772 -22.82 -23.02 32.93
N ASN A 773 -22.00 -23.93 32.38
CA ASN A 773 -20.54 -23.79 32.29
C ASN A 773 -20.07 -23.92 30.84
N ILE A 774 -19.23 -22.97 30.41
CA ILE A 774 -18.58 -22.98 29.10
C ILE A 774 -17.05 -22.80 29.19
N THR A 775 -16.46 -23.08 30.35
CA THR A 775 -15.04 -22.87 30.66
C THR A 775 -14.11 -23.63 29.70
N TRP A 776 -14.59 -24.71 29.08
CA TRP A 776 -13.88 -25.46 28.04
C TRP A 776 -13.44 -24.60 26.84
N VAL A 777 -14.10 -23.46 26.58
CA VAL A 777 -13.71 -22.53 25.51
C VAL A 777 -12.30 -21.97 25.71
N ARG A 778 -11.79 -21.97 26.96
CA ARG A 778 -10.41 -21.63 27.31
C ARG A 778 -9.38 -22.51 26.58
N GLY A 779 -9.72 -23.77 26.32
CA GLY A 779 -8.86 -24.72 25.59
C GLY A 779 -8.70 -24.40 24.10
N LEU A 780 -9.50 -23.50 23.53
CA LEU A 780 -9.56 -23.24 22.09
C LEU A 780 -8.49 -22.24 21.62
N GLN A 781 -7.28 -22.75 21.41
CA GLN A 781 -6.10 -21.94 21.05
C GLN A 781 -6.20 -21.19 19.71
N LEU A 782 -7.10 -21.63 18.82
CA LEU A 782 -7.31 -21.00 17.51
C LEU A 782 -8.58 -20.14 17.43
N LEU A 783 -9.30 -19.96 18.54
CA LEU A 783 -10.55 -19.22 18.56
C LEU A 783 -10.32 -17.75 18.19
N GLU A 784 -11.00 -17.28 17.13
CA GLU A 784 -10.95 -15.91 16.64
C GLU A 784 -12.24 -15.14 16.96
N ARG A 785 -13.38 -15.84 17.05
CA ARG A 785 -14.70 -15.24 17.27
C ARG A 785 -15.52 -16.05 18.26
N LEU A 786 -16.00 -15.37 19.30
CA LEU A 786 -16.92 -15.92 20.29
C LEU A 786 -18.21 -15.11 20.30
N VAL A 787 -19.35 -15.78 20.10
CA VAL A 787 -20.67 -15.15 20.15
C VAL A 787 -21.55 -15.96 21.12
N ILE A 788 -22.09 -15.31 22.14
CA ILE A 788 -22.98 -15.92 23.11
C ILE A 788 -24.23 -15.07 23.25
N SER A 789 -25.40 -15.67 23.07
CA SER A 789 -26.67 -14.93 23.07
C SER A 789 -27.77 -15.67 23.84
N HIS A 790 -28.51 -15.00 24.72
CA HIS A 790 -29.69 -15.58 25.40
C HIS A 790 -29.42 -16.93 26.10
N CYS A 791 -28.27 -17.07 26.77
CA CYS A 791 -27.89 -18.25 27.56
C CYS A 791 -27.88 -17.89 29.05
N ASP A 792 -29.07 -17.82 29.65
CA ASP A 792 -29.27 -17.27 31.01
C ASP A 792 -28.69 -18.14 32.14
N GLY A 793 -28.31 -19.39 31.85
CA GLY A 793 -27.63 -20.27 32.79
C GLY A 793 -26.17 -19.91 33.03
N VAL A 794 -25.52 -19.24 32.07
CA VAL A 794 -24.07 -18.94 32.11
C VAL A 794 -23.79 -17.82 33.11
N LEU A 795 -23.04 -18.14 34.15
CA LEU A 795 -22.62 -17.18 35.19
C LEU A 795 -21.28 -16.51 34.85
N GLU A 796 -20.34 -17.30 34.34
CA GLU A 796 -18.99 -16.89 33.93
C GLU A 796 -18.61 -17.61 32.63
N ILE A 797 -17.84 -16.96 31.75
CA ILE A 797 -17.36 -17.61 30.51
C ILE A 797 -16.17 -18.52 30.81
N VAL A 798 -15.31 -18.14 31.76
CA VAL A 798 -14.18 -18.92 32.25
C VAL A 798 -14.16 -18.88 33.77
N GLU A 799 -14.45 -20.02 34.41
CA GLU A 799 -14.36 -20.21 35.86
C GLU A 799 -12.90 -20.54 36.28
N ASP A 800 -12.46 -20.05 37.44
CA ASP A 800 -11.13 -20.36 38.01
C ASP A 800 -11.17 -21.63 38.88
N GLU A 801 -10.18 -22.52 38.71
CA GLU A 801 -10.11 -23.83 39.39
C GLU A 801 -9.84 -23.77 40.92
N GLU A 802 -9.62 -22.60 41.52
CA GLU A 802 -9.40 -22.48 42.98
C GLU A 802 -10.62 -22.91 43.83
N GLN A 803 -11.80 -23.10 43.23
CA GLN A 803 -13.02 -23.55 43.93
C GLN A 803 -13.45 -24.99 43.63
N CYS A 804 -12.74 -25.75 42.79
CA CYS A 804 -13.10 -27.15 42.48
C CYS A 804 -12.79 -28.14 43.63
N GLY A 805 -12.06 -27.73 44.66
CA GLY A 805 -11.64 -28.61 45.77
C GLY A 805 -12.70 -28.93 46.82
N GLU A 806 -13.83 -28.21 46.88
CA GLU A 806 -14.80 -28.34 47.99
C GLU A 806 -16.12 -29.01 47.62
N GLN A 807 -16.48 -29.14 46.33
CA GLN A 807 -17.73 -29.78 45.92
C GLN A 807 -17.64 -31.31 45.73
N MET A 808 -16.44 -31.89 45.76
CA MET A 808 -16.22 -33.34 45.59
C MET A 808 -16.14 -34.13 46.93
N LYS A 809 -16.41 -33.49 48.08
CA LYS A 809 -16.31 -34.11 49.42
C LYS A 809 -17.64 -34.42 50.12
N MET A 810 -18.77 -34.35 49.43
CA MET A 810 -20.09 -34.65 50.01
C MET A 810 -20.79 -35.79 49.28
N GLN A 811 -20.14 -36.95 49.21
CA GLN A 811 -20.78 -38.26 49.09
C GLN A 811 -19.69 -39.33 49.21
N ASP A 812 -19.29 -39.65 50.45
CA ASP A 812 -18.77 -40.98 50.77
C ASP A 812 -18.83 -41.19 52.29
N HIS A 813 -19.82 -41.98 52.70
CA HIS A 813 -19.80 -42.65 54.00
C HIS A 813 -19.86 -44.17 53.75
N ALA A 814 -18.74 -44.80 54.12
CA ALA A 814 -18.58 -46.18 54.58
C ALA A 814 -18.81 -47.33 53.58
N SER A 815 -17.72 -47.91 53.09
CA SER A 815 -17.23 -49.24 53.55
C SER A 815 -15.83 -49.53 53.00
N ASP A 816 -15.01 -50.11 53.86
CA ASP A 816 -13.60 -50.46 53.68
C ASP A 816 -13.34 -51.47 52.54
N GLU A 817 -12.25 -51.29 51.79
CA GLU A 817 -11.07 -52.19 51.75
C GLU A 817 -10.11 -51.80 50.60
N GLN A 818 -8.92 -51.33 51.00
CA GLN A 818 -7.56 -51.54 50.46
C GLN A 818 -7.19 -51.48 48.95
N GLU A 819 -6.09 -50.74 48.73
CA GLU A 819 -5.01 -50.90 47.72
C GLU A 819 -5.16 -50.24 46.33
N ASP A 820 -4.61 -49.02 46.17
CA ASP A 820 -3.25 -48.74 45.65
C ASP A 820 -3.16 -47.31 45.08
N HIS A 821 -2.76 -46.36 45.92
CA HIS A 821 -2.47 -44.98 45.51
C HIS A 821 -1.07 -44.88 44.90
N ALA A 822 -0.99 -44.88 43.57
CA ALA A 822 0.09 -44.20 42.87
C ALA A 822 -0.25 -42.71 42.73
N MET A 823 0.41 -41.88 43.55
CA MET A 823 0.43 -40.42 43.38
C MET A 823 0.94 -40.06 41.99
N ILE A 824 0.13 -39.36 41.20
CA ILE A 824 0.63 -38.46 40.16
C ILE A 824 0.16 -37.06 40.55
N GLU A 825 1.01 -36.35 41.30
CA GLU A 825 0.99 -34.90 41.33
C GLU A 825 1.25 -34.40 39.91
N THR A 826 0.21 -34.02 39.16
CA THR A 826 0.42 -33.16 38.00
C THR A 826 0.61 -31.73 38.47
N SER A 827 1.84 -31.42 38.87
CA SER A 827 2.38 -30.07 38.80
C SER A 827 2.34 -29.62 37.33
N ARG A 828 1.26 -28.95 36.93
CA ARG A 828 1.24 -28.21 35.66
C ARG A 828 1.79 -26.82 35.92
N ASN A 829 3.03 -26.66 35.47
CA ASN A 829 3.75 -25.41 35.38
C ASN A 829 2.87 -24.28 34.84
N ASP A 830 2.85 -23.20 35.60
CA ASP A 830 2.43 -21.86 35.21
C ASP A 830 3.41 -21.33 34.14
N THR A 831 3.34 -21.89 32.93
CA THR A 831 3.92 -21.25 31.74
C THR A 831 2.98 -20.12 31.37
N GLY A 832 3.45 -18.86 31.33
CA GLY A 832 2.68 -17.66 30.98
C GLY A 832 2.05 -17.67 29.58
N GLN A 833 1.16 -18.62 29.31
CA GLN A 833 0.45 -18.84 28.08
C GLN A 833 -0.83 -18.01 28.15
N SER A 834 -0.92 -16.96 27.33
CA SER A 834 -2.11 -16.11 27.23
C SER A 834 -3.33 -16.95 26.86
N ASP A 835 -4.39 -16.88 27.65
CA ASP A 835 -5.69 -17.45 27.26
C ASP A 835 -6.19 -16.74 25.99
N PHE A 836 -6.79 -17.48 25.05
CA PHE A 836 -7.33 -16.94 23.79
C PHE A 836 -6.35 -16.11 22.91
N PRO A 837 -5.19 -16.68 22.51
CA PRO A 837 -4.12 -15.94 21.83
C PRO A 837 -4.52 -15.35 20.46
N LYS A 838 -5.61 -15.84 19.86
CA LYS A 838 -6.09 -15.42 18.52
C LYS A 838 -7.46 -14.74 18.54
N LEU A 839 -8.08 -14.54 19.70
CA LEU A 839 -9.44 -14.02 19.79
C LEU A 839 -9.49 -12.55 19.39
N ARG A 840 -10.37 -12.22 18.43
CA ARG A 840 -10.49 -10.89 17.81
C ARG A 840 -11.85 -10.25 18.07
N LEU A 841 -12.90 -11.07 18.18
CA LEU A 841 -14.27 -10.60 18.35
C LEU A 841 -14.96 -11.37 19.47
N ILE A 842 -15.55 -10.63 20.40
CA ILE A 842 -16.46 -11.14 21.42
C ILE A 842 -17.80 -10.40 21.26
N VAL A 843 -18.90 -11.15 21.17
CA VAL A 843 -20.27 -10.61 21.15
C VAL A 843 -21.09 -11.31 22.22
N LEU A 844 -21.61 -10.55 23.17
CA LEU A 844 -22.44 -11.03 24.28
C LEU A 844 -23.78 -10.30 24.25
N THR A 845 -24.88 -11.03 24.09
CA THR A 845 -26.21 -10.44 23.97
C THR A 845 -27.21 -11.13 24.88
N GLY A 846 -27.91 -10.37 25.73
CA GLY A 846 -29.03 -10.89 26.51
C GLY A 846 -28.67 -11.95 27.54
N LEU A 847 -27.48 -11.88 28.15
CA LEU A 847 -27.02 -12.83 29.19
C LEU A 847 -27.36 -12.29 30.57
N LYS A 848 -28.54 -12.65 31.12
CA LYS A 848 -29.07 -11.96 32.30
C LYS A 848 -28.32 -12.27 33.60
N LYS A 849 -27.72 -13.46 33.75
CA LYS A 849 -27.00 -13.85 34.96
C LYS A 849 -25.47 -13.74 34.85
N LEU A 850 -24.94 -13.41 33.68
CA LEU A 850 -23.49 -13.31 33.46
C LEU A 850 -22.90 -12.22 34.36
N ARG A 851 -21.89 -12.58 35.16
CA ARG A 851 -21.22 -11.68 36.12
C ARG A 851 -19.86 -11.20 35.63
N SER A 852 -19.11 -12.10 34.98
CA SER A 852 -17.75 -11.86 34.49
C SER A 852 -17.48 -12.65 33.20
N ILE A 853 -16.56 -12.15 32.37
CA ILE A 853 -16.01 -12.89 31.22
C ILE A 853 -14.89 -13.83 31.70
N CYS A 854 -13.87 -13.27 32.34
CA CYS A 854 -12.79 -13.99 33.01
C CYS A 854 -12.08 -13.03 33.99
N LYS A 855 -11.32 -13.54 34.97
CA LYS A 855 -10.44 -12.67 35.78
C LYS A 855 -9.34 -12.03 34.91
N ALA A 856 -8.79 -10.91 35.36
CA ALA A 856 -7.84 -10.05 34.63
C ALA A 856 -6.71 -10.85 33.94
N ARG A 857 -6.84 -11.06 32.63
CA ARG A 857 -5.90 -11.80 31.76
C ARG A 857 -5.87 -11.17 30.37
N GLU A 858 -4.78 -11.38 29.65
CA GLU A 858 -4.50 -10.69 28.39
C GLU A 858 -5.24 -11.29 27.19
N PHE A 859 -5.90 -10.43 26.39
CA PHE A 859 -6.42 -10.77 25.05
C PHE A 859 -5.59 -10.07 23.96
N PRO A 860 -4.44 -10.62 23.54
CA PRO A 860 -3.45 -9.92 22.72
C PRO A 860 -3.94 -9.58 21.29
N CYS A 861 -5.01 -10.20 20.82
CA CYS A 861 -5.55 -10.01 19.48
C CYS A 861 -6.94 -9.36 19.43
N LEU A 862 -7.50 -8.94 20.56
CA LEU A 862 -8.88 -8.45 20.59
C LEU A 862 -9.03 -7.14 19.79
N GLU A 863 -9.95 -7.13 18.84
CA GLU A 863 -10.28 -5.96 18.02
C GLU A 863 -11.63 -5.37 18.41
N THR A 864 -12.60 -6.20 18.79
CA THR A 864 -13.96 -5.76 19.08
C THR A 864 -14.58 -6.56 20.22
N LEU A 865 -15.15 -5.83 21.17
CA LEU A 865 -16.02 -6.35 22.22
C LEU A 865 -17.39 -5.70 22.09
N ARG A 866 -18.46 -6.48 21.91
CA ARG A 866 -19.84 -5.98 21.86
C ARG A 866 -20.65 -6.64 22.97
N VAL A 867 -21.27 -5.83 23.82
CA VAL A 867 -22.10 -6.27 24.94
C VAL A 867 -23.45 -5.58 24.87
N GLU A 868 -24.52 -6.37 24.83
CA GLU A 868 -25.90 -5.91 24.79
C GLU A 868 -26.73 -6.66 25.83
N ASP A 869 -27.60 -5.96 26.55
CA ASP A 869 -28.59 -6.59 27.45
C ASP A 869 -28.03 -7.56 28.51
N CYS A 870 -26.80 -7.34 28.98
CA CYS A 870 -26.11 -8.12 30.02
C CYS A 870 -25.98 -7.32 31.34
N PRO A 871 -27.08 -7.12 32.11
CA PRO A 871 -27.14 -6.16 33.22
C PRO A 871 -26.26 -6.50 34.43
N ASN A 872 -25.89 -7.77 34.60
CA ASN A 872 -25.09 -8.23 35.73
C ASN A 872 -23.60 -8.35 35.40
N LEU A 873 -23.19 -8.08 34.16
CA LEU A 873 -21.78 -8.14 33.75
C LEU A 873 -21.05 -6.93 34.31
N ARG A 874 -20.26 -7.14 35.37
CA ARG A 874 -19.58 -6.07 36.11
C ARG A 874 -18.09 -6.00 35.87
N SER A 875 -17.48 -6.99 35.22
CA SER A 875 -16.05 -7.04 34.95
C SER A 875 -15.78 -7.48 33.51
N ILE A 876 -14.82 -6.83 32.86
CA ILE A 876 -14.30 -7.19 31.54
C ILE A 876 -12.77 -7.31 31.58
N PRO A 877 -12.15 -8.13 30.74
CA PRO A 877 -10.74 -8.45 30.87
C PRO A 877 -9.85 -7.50 30.08
N LEU A 878 -9.79 -6.24 30.52
CA LEU A 878 -8.94 -5.19 29.95
C LEU A 878 -8.21 -4.46 31.08
N SER A 879 -6.88 -4.58 31.19
CA SER A 879 -6.04 -3.82 32.14
C SER A 879 -5.04 -2.90 31.43
N CYS A 880 -4.92 -1.63 31.83
CA CYS A 880 -4.08 -0.61 31.16
C CYS A 880 -2.56 -0.79 31.31
N THR A 881 -2.11 -1.88 31.93
CA THR A 881 -0.68 -2.20 32.06
C THR A 881 -0.05 -2.68 30.74
N HIS A 882 -0.86 -2.93 29.69
CA HIS A 882 -0.40 -3.52 28.44
C HIS A 882 -0.94 -2.79 27.18
N ASN A 883 -0.17 -2.87 26.09
CA ASN A 883 -0.39 -2.11 24.86
C ASN A 883 -1.57 -2.69 24.04
N TYR A 884 -2.72 -2.01 24.01
CA TYR A 884 -3.91 -2.36 23.21
C TYR A 884 -3.74 -2.08 21.70
N GLY A 885 -2.62 -2.46 21.10
CA GLY A 885 -2.26 -2.06 19.73
C GLY A 885 -3.23 -2.51 18.62
N LYS A 886 -4.18 -3.41 18.91
CA LYS A 886 -5.17 -3.93 17.95
C LYS A 886 -6.63 -3.63 18.28
N LEU A 887 -6.94 -3.13 19.49
CA LEU A 887 -8.32 -2.84 19.88
C LEU A 887 -8.86 -1.70 19.01
N LYS A 888 -10.02 -1.91 18.39
CA LYS A 888 -10.67 -0.92 17.52
C LYS A 888 -11.86 -0.28 18.18
N GLN A 889 -12.73 -1.08 18.80
CA GLN A 889 -13.96 -0.59 19.40
C GLN A 889 -14.50 -1.49 20.50
N ILE A 890 -15.18 -0.89 21.46
CA ILE A 890 -16.02 -1.55 22.46
C ILE A 890 -17.43 -0.99 22.32
N CYS A 891 -18.42 -1.84 22.10
CA CYS A 891 -19.81 -1.42 21.91
C CYS A 891 -20.67 -1.92 23.06
N GLY A 892 -21.47 -1.03 23.64
CA GLY A 892 -22.52 -1.40 24.60
C GLY A 892 -23.32 -0.20 25.07
N SER A 893 -24.31 -0.43 25.95
CA SER A 893 -25.11 0.66 26.49
C SER A 893 -24.32 1.51 27.49
N VAL A 894 -24.64 2.80 27.55
CA VAL A 894 -24.01 3.75 28.49
C VAL A 894 -24.20 3.28 29.94
N GLU A 895 -25.42 2.84 30.29
CA GLU A 895 -25.73 2.35 31.64
C GLU A 895 -24.89 1.13 32.06
N TRP A 896 -24.58 0.23 31.13
CA TRP A 896 -23.74 -0.92 31.42
C TRP A 896 -22.29 -0.46 31.63
N TRP A 897 -21.79 0.41 30.75
CA TRP A 897 -20.43 0.94 30.81
C TRP A 897 -20.14 1.65 32.14
N GLU A 898 -21.11 2.42 32.67
CA GLU A 898 -21.01 3.10 33.97
C GLU A 898 -21.05 2.14 35.17
N LYS A 899 -21.68 0.96 35.03
CA LYS A 899 -21.79 -0.05 36.09
C LYS A 899 -20.59 -1.01 36.15
N LEU A 900 -19.67 -0.94 35.18
CA LEU A 900 -18.44 -1.74 35.19
C LEU A 900 -17.55 -1.35 36.38
N GLN A 901 -17.02 -2.37 37.05
CA GLN A 901 -16.05 -2.24 38.12
C GLN A 901 -14.65 -2.22 37.50
N TRP A 902 -13.99 -1.08 37.59
CA TRP A 902 -12.63 -0.86 37.09
C TRP A 902 -11.64 -0.86 38.25
N GLU A 903 -10.42 -1.38 38.02
CA GLU A 903 -9.38 -1.42 39.04
C GLU A 903 -8.78 -0.02 39.31
N ASN A 904 -8.79 0.86 38.30
CA ASN A 904 -8.31 2.25 38.41
C ASN A 904 -9.19 3.25 37.63
N LYS A 905 -9.48 4.42 38.22
CA LYS A 905 -10.30 5.50 37.62
C LYS A 905 -9.68 6.12 36.36
N GLU A 906 -8.35 6.08 36.21
CA GLU A 906 -7.66 6.53 34.99
C GLU A 906 -7.91 5.59 33.80
N GLU A 907 -8.26 4.32 34.04
CA GLU A 907 -8.54 3.31 33.00
C GLU A 907 -9.79 3.67 32.18
N VAL A 908 -10.83 4.15 32.87
CA VAL A 908 -12.12 4.53 32.29
C VAL A 908 -11.94 5.68 31.30
N ALA A 909 -11.16 6.70 31.65
CA ALA A 909 -10.98 7.89 30.82
C ALA A 909 -10.23 7.59 29.51
N CYS A 910 -9.23 6.71 29.55
CA CYS A 910 -8.45 6.31 28.37
C CYS A 910 -9.30 5.50 27.37
N LEU A 911 -10.07 4.51 27.86
CA LEU A 911 -10.90 3.67 27.00
C LEU A 911 -12.12 4.42 26.46
N ASN A 912 -12.74 5.28 27.26
CA ASN A 912 -13.95 6.03 26.90
C ASN A 912 -13.70 7.02 25.74
N SER A 913 -12.58 7.74 25.78
CA SER A 913 -12.26 8.75 24.74
C SER A 913 -11.80 8.14 23.41
N LYS A 914 -11.39 6.87 23.40
CA LYS A 914 -10.70 6.27 22.25
C LYS A 914 -11.39 5.07 21.61
N TYR A 915 -12.11 4.25 22.37
CA TYR A 915 -12.62 2.96 21.87
C TYR A 915 -14.10 2.70 22.16
N PHE A 916 -14.72 3.35 23.16
CA PHE A 916 -16.12 3.08 23.48
C PHE A 916 -17.08 3.72 22.46
N ILE A 917 -17.99 2.93 21.92
CA ILE A 917 -19.04 3.33 20.98
C ILE A 917 -20.39 2.96 21.62
N PRO A 918 -21.19 3.92 22.09
CA PRO A 918 -22.50 3.64 22.65
C PRO A 918 -23.43 3.10 21.55
N ILE A 919 -24.15 2.03 21.85
CA ILE A 919 -25.13 1.39 20.97
C ILE A 919 -26.46 1.14 21.66
#